data_AF-A0A3N4KW63-F1
#
_entry.id   AF-A0A3N4KW63-F1
#
_cell.length_a   1.000
_cell.length_b   1.000
_cell.length_c   1.000
_cell.angle_alpha   90.00
_cell.angle_beta   90.00
_cell.angle_gamma   90.00
#
_symmetry.space_group_name_H-M   'P 1'
#
loop_
_entity.id
_entity.type
_entity.pdbx_description
1 polymer ?
#
loop_
_entity_poly.entity_id
_entity_poly.type
_entity_poly.pdbx_seq_one_letter_code
_entity_poly.pdbx_strand_id
1 'polypeptide(L)'
;MVSFTSPGASHRQNLVTFGFSILALVATLQAVSAASVHGVHRHRGLHVEVENTTLSVDTEGTFGVDAEVDVNDNTPSSSYWLETIEKRGVATFNNASSTYKVFRNVRDYGAKGDGVTDDTNAINAAIQEGARCMGGTCDSSTVTPAVVYFPPGTYSISSPIIAVYYSQLIGDPTNRPTIKGTANFTGLALIDADPYIPGGYGAQWYTNQNNFFRIVRNFILDTTGMTSVEVPTGIHWQVAQATTLQNIHFEGSQNETRKDRGIFMENGSGGFMSDLSFNGGNECAFMGNQQFMTRNFTFTNCKTAIMMVWNWQWTFKSVNIQDCGVGIDISSVDAKTGSATLGSMIVLDSSISNTPIGIRTNKTSISTLDAAGTVILDNVQFNNVPKAVFNIGNNATILSGEGDTTIDLWGQGRDYSGGNGTVASVQGVLTRNVEKPATLLTSGSETIFERTRPHYEDEDVSNFVSVKELGAKGDGVTDDTEVLRTAFKENADSGKIIYFDHGVYIVSDTVFVPTGTRVVGEAWSVIMANGDAFKDVNNPIPVFQVGNPGDVGTVEMSDLLFQTKGPQIGAVLLEWNSADPEGEQGVNAMWDVHFRVGGSAGTDLNNAECLANELGAGTGNGTARITTPNTSCFAAFMLMHIGKTASVYMENVWAWTSDHALDAPFNRVTLYNARGIYAESEVGPVWMYGVASEHNVLYQYQFQNTSNVFMAVGQTETPYYQSNPVATGIFPVDNEFNDPTYETCTTASCRKSWGLRILESSDMLVYGAGLYSFFEDYSTNCSSRAGGSNCQENMLEIQDSTSISLMNINTIGVINMVTLDGEPAVQASDNRNSMADTLIRFDVV
;
A
#
# COMPACT_ATOMS: atom_id res chain seq x y z
N MET A 1 -3.16 7.62 -18.89
CA MET A 1 -1.75 7.77 -19.33
C MET A 1 -1.59 9.01 -20.22
N VAL A 2 -0.94 10.07 -19.72
CA VAL A 2 -0.51 11.19 -20.57
C VAL A 2 0.73 10.72 -21.33
N SER A 3 0.54 10.37 -22.61
CA SER A 3 1.61 9.98 -23.52
C SER A 3 2.58 11.15 -23.73
N PHE A 4 3.84 11.02 -23.27
CA PHE A 4 4.92 11.89 -23.71
C PHE A 4 5.28 11.58 -25.16
N THR A 5 4.68 12.30 -26.10
CA THR A 5 5.14 12.30 -27.49
C THR A 5 6.45 13.09 -27.60
N SER A 6 7.54 12.39 -27.90
CA SER A 6 8.82 12.95 -28.36
C SER A 6 8.62 13.73 -29.67
N PRO A 7 9.07 14.99 -29.81
CA PRO A 7 9.10 15.66 -31.09
C PRO A 7 10.33 15.20 -31.90
N GLY A 8 10.05 14.65 -33.08
CA GLY A 8 11.05 14.20 -34.04
C GLY A 8 11.99 15.31 -34.50
N ALA A 9 13.28 14.96 -34.59
CA ALA A 9 14.31 15.78 -35.20
C ALA A 9 14.45 15.42 -36.69
N SER A 10 14.19 16.39 -37.57
CA SER A 10 14.52 16.31 -38.99
C SER A 10 15.95 16.81 -39.26
N HIS A 11 16.77 15.94 -39.85
CA HIS A 11 17.93 16.18 -40.73
C HIS A 11 18.95 17.29 -40.39
N ARG A 12 20.23 16.87 -40.24
CA ARG A 12 21.24 16.99 -41.32
C ARG A 12 22.49 16.17 -41.04
N GLN A 13 22.98 15.58 -42.13
CA GLN A 13 24.20 14.79 -42.29
C GLN A 13 25.47 15.61 -41.97
N ASN A 14 26.49 14.95 -41.43
CA ASN A 14 27.82 14.90 -42.06
C ASN A 14 28.67 13.77 -41.47
N LEU A 15 29.12 12.88 -42.37
CA LEU A 15 30.21 11.93 -42.19
C LEU A 15 31.49 12.63 -41.72
N VAL A 16 32.31 11.98 -40.89
CA VAL A 16 33.72 11.62 -41.21
C VAL A 16 34.12 10.38 -40.39
N THR A 17 34.83 9.48 -41.09
CA THR A 17 35.28 8.12 -40.80
C THR A 17 36.64 8.05 -40.07
N PHE A 18 37.03 6.82 -39.67
CA PHE A 18 38.35 6.28 -39.24
C PHE A 18 38.64 6.29 -37.73
N GLY A 19 39.17 5.24 -37.10
CA GLY A 19 39.73 3.98 -37.58
C GLY A 19 40.14 3.06 -36.41
N PHE A 20 40.38 1.79 -36.73
CA PHE A 20 40.58 0.60 -35.89
C PHE A 20 41.94 0.46 -35.15
N SER A 21 41.96 -0.49 -34.18
CA SER A 21 43.07 -1.40 -33.75
C SER A 21 44.02 -0.96 -32.62
N ILE A 22 44.64 -1.79 -31.74
CA ILE A 22 44.50 -3.16 -31.15
C ILE A 22 45.81 -3.40 -30.32
N LEU A 23 45.74 -4.05 -29.13
CA LEU A 23 46.78 -4.83 -28.34
C LEU A 23 48.16 -4.18 -28.01
N ALA A 24 49.01 -4.55 -27.03
CA ALA A 24 49.21 -5.63 -26.02
C ALA A 24 50.35 -5.17 -25.05
N LEU A 25 50.31 -5.40 -23.72
CA LEU A 25 50.90 -6.50 -22.90
C LEU A 25 52.34 -6.29 -22.32
N VAL A 26 52.48 -6.66 -21.03
CA VAL A 26 53.65 -7.22 -20.27
C VAL A 26 54.39 -6.38 -19.19
N ALA A 27 54.56 -7.07 -18.07
CA ALA A 27 55.05 -6.82 -16.70
C ALA A 27 56.54 -6.51 -16.46
N THR A 28 56.89 -6.18 -15.20
CA THR A 28 57.99 -6.81 -14.42
C THR A 28 57.96 -6.49 -12.91
N LEU A 29 58.43 -7.47 -12.11
CA LEU A 29 58.50 -7.59 -10.64
C LEU A 29 59.82 -7.05 -10.02
N GLN A 30 59.81 -6.89 -8.68
CA GLN A 30 60.83 -7.22 -7.62
C GLN A 30 60.98 -6.06 -6.60
N ALA A 31 60.72 -6.14 -5.28
CA ALA A 31 61.03 -7.06 -4.16
C ALA A 31 62.29 -6.67 -3.35
N VAL A 32 62.27 -6.99 -2.03
CA VAL A 32 63.34 -6.99 -0.96
C VAL A 32 63.40 -5.73 -0.05
N SER A 33 63.56 -5.75 1.28
CA SER A 33 63.28 -6.66 2.43
C SER A 33 63.70 -5.96 3.75
N ALA A 34 63.05 -6.26 4.91
CA ALA A 34 63.58 -6.45 6.29
C ALA A 34 64.43 -5.34 7.01
N ALA A 35 64.44 -5.13 8.34
CA ALA A 35 63.71 -5.62 9.52
C ALA A 35 64.17 -4.83 10.80
N SER A 36 63.26 -4.75 11.79
CA SER A 36 63.41 -4.87 13.28
C SER A 36 64.28 -3.92 14.14
N VAL A 37 63.75 -3.52 15.33
CA VAL A 37 64.19 -3.97 16.69
C VAL A 37 63.45 -3.22 17.85
N HIS A 38 62.80 -4.01 18.75
CA HIS A 38 62.61 -3.94 20.24
C HIS A 38 62.01 -2.67 20.91
N GLY A 39 61.19 -2.70 21.97
CA GLY A 39 60.64 -3.74 22.87
C GLY A 39 60.11 -3.10 24.19
N VAL A 40 59.44 -3.91 25.04
CA VAL A 40 59.19 -3.79 26.50
C VAL A 40 57.73 -3.55 27.00
N HIS A 41 57.35 -4.48 27.91
CA HIS A 41 56.10 -4.80 28.61
C HIS A 41 55.44 -3.75 29.53
N ARG A 42 54.12 -3.92 29.78
CA ARG A 42 53.53 -4.05 31.14
C ARG A 42 52.10 -4.63 31.14
N HIS A 43 51.85 -5.58 32.06
CA HIS A 43 50.57 -6.22 32.38
C HIS A 43 49.59 -5.30 33.14
N ARG A 44 48.28 -5.49 32.92
CA ARG A 44 47.22 -5.51 33.95
C ARG A 44 46.12 -6.50 33.53
N GLY A 45 45.71 -7.34 34.47
CA GLY A 45 44.74 -8.42 34.25
C GLY A 45 43.28 -7.99 34.36
N LEU A 46 42.41 -8.84 33.83
CA LEU A 46 40.97 -8.84 34.07
C LEU A 46 40.55 -10.28 34.41
N HIS A 47 39.85 -10.44 35.53
CA HIS A 47 39.26 -11.70 36.01
C HIS A 47 38.02 -12.05 35.18
N VAL A 48 37.85 -13.34 34.86
CA VAL A 48 36.55 -13.94 34.50
C VAL A 48 36.44 -15.26 35.27
N GLU A 49 35.38 -15.38 36.06
CA GLU A 49 34.96 -16.61 36.75
C GLU A 49 34.24 -17.53 35.77
N VAL A 50 34.56 -18.83 35.81
CA VAL A 50 33.78 -19.88 35.14
C VAL A 50 33.49 -20.95 36.19
N GLU A 51 32.24 -21.05 36.61
CA GLU A 51 31.75 -22.13 37.46
C GLU A 51 31.25 -23.31 36.60
N ASN A 52 31.49 -24.52 37.13
CA ASN A 52 31.00 -25.83 36.70
C ASN A 52 31.69 -26.51 35.50
N THR A 53 32.70 -27.33 35.80
CA THR A 53 32.89 -28.59 35.06
C THR A 53 33.47 -29.67 35.98
N THR A 54 32.78 -30.80 36.06
CA THR A 54 33.20 -32.02 36.74
C THR A 54 34.34 -32.70 35.97
N LEU A 55 35.47 -32.94 36.65
CA LEU A 55 36.61 -33.69 36.13
C LEU A 55 36.45 -35.18 36.44
N SER A 56 36.47 -36.02 35.39
CA SER A 56 36.76 -37.45 35.52
C SER A 56 38.10 -37.73 34.85
N VAL A 57 38.98 -38.45 35.55
CA VAL A 57 40.31 -38.81 35.10
C VAL A 57 40.26 -40.28 34.70
N ASP A 58 40.63 -40.58 33.46
CA ASP A 58 41.02 -41.94 33.07
C ASP A 58 42.48 -41.95 32.61
N THR A 59 43.19 -42.97 33.05
CA THR A 59 44.64 -43.09 32.96
C THR A 59 45.04 -43.76 31.65
N GLU A 60 45.63 -43.01 30.72
CA GLU A 60 46.78 -43.42 29.89
C GLU A 60 47.26 -42.24 29.04
N GLY A 61 48.58 -42.04 29.00
CA GLY A 61 49.19 -40.81 28.52
C GLY A 61 49.37 -40.74 27.01
N THR A 62 48.91 -39.63 26.43
CA THR A 62 49.46 -38.99 25.22
C THR A 62 49.02 -37.52 25.20
N PHE A 63 49.96 -36.58 25.16
CA PHE A 63 49.67 -35.16 24.96
C PHE A 63 49.52 -34.88 23.46
N GLY A 64 48.28 -34.72 23.01
CA GLY A 64 47.92 -34.09 21.74
C GLY A 64 47.07 -32.87 22.04
N VAL A 65 47.51 -31.69 21.56
CA VAL A 65 46.66 -30.49 21.55
C VAL A 65 45.96 -30.50 20.20
N ASP A 66 44.84 -31.20 20.12
CA ASP A 66 43.86 -30.97 19.06
C ASP A 66 43.00 -29.79 19.51
N ALA A 67 43.30 -28.62 18.97
CA ALA A 67 42.35 -27.53 18.94
C ALA A 67 41.31 -27.88 17.85
N GLU A 68 40.28 -28.64 18.22
CA GLU A 68 39.01 -28.52 17.52
C GLU A 68 38.53 -27.09 17.77
N VAL A 69 38.70 -26.25 16.74
CA VAL A 69 37.90 -25.04 16.62
C VAL A 69 36.48 -25.56 16.35
N ASP A 70 35.73 -25.71 17.43
CA ASP A 70 34.28 -25.80 17.36
C ASP A 70 33.83 -24.47 16.76
N VAL A 71 33.55 -24.47 15.46
CA VAL A 71 32.85 -23.37 14.82
C VAL A 71 31.45 -23.44 15.39
N ASN A 72 31.27 -22.83 16.57
CA ASN A 72 29.95 -22.48 17.07
C ASN A 72 29.32 -21.63 15.98
N ASP A 73 28.49 -22.27 15.15
CA ASP A 73 27.47 -21.66 14.34
C ASP A 73 26.46 -21.06 15.32
N ASN A 74 26.88 -19.96 15.94
CA ASN A 74 26.10 -19.19 16.91
C ASN A 74 25.19 -18.24 16.15
N THR A 75 24.59 -18.70 15.04
CA THR A 75 23.42 -18.04 14.48
C THR A 75 22.26 -18.40 15.41
N PRO A 76 21.63 -17.42 16.09
CA PRO A 76 20.44 -17.71 16.88
C PRO A 76 19.40 -18.32 15.94
N SER A 77 19.02 -19.58 16.16
CA SER A 77 17.84 -20.14 15.49
C SER A 77 16.65 -19.32 15.95
N SER A 78 15.98 -18.64 15.02
CA SER A 78 14.73 -17.97 15.36
C SER A 78 13.65 -19.01 15.66
N SER A 79 12.79 -18.71 16.61
CA SER A 79 11.57 -19.48 16.87
C SER A 79 10.36 -18.92 16.14
N TYR A 80 10.53 -17.92 15.26
CA TYR A 80 9.41 -17.30 14.55
C TYR A 80 8.62 -18.35 13.76
N TRP A 81 7.31 -18.42 14.01
CA TRP A 81 6.43 -19.47 13.49
C TRP A 81 6.50 -19.60 11.97
N LEU A 82 6.70 -18.50 11.24
CA LEU A 82 6.75 -18.54 9.79
C LEU A 82 7.98 -19.29 9.26
N GLU A 83 9.08 -19.40 10.01
CA GLU A 83 10.21 -20.23 9.60
C GLU A 83 9.84 -21.72 9.68
N THR A 84 9.18 -22.12 10.77
CA THR A 84 9.03 -23.53 11.18
C THR A 84 7.70 -24.18 10.81
N ILE A 85 6.65 -23.39 10.52
CA ILE A 85 5.34 -23.93 10.11
C ILE A 85 5.49 -24.81 8.86
N GLU A 86 4.78 -25.93 8.81
CA GLU A 86 4.87 -26.83 7.65
C GLU A 86 4.40 -26.12 6.38
N LYS A 87 5.18 -26.20 5.30
CA LYS A 87 4.90 -25.50 4.05
C LYS A 87 3.98 -26.32 3.16
N ARG A 88 2.69 -26.00 3.15
CA ARG A 88 1.68 -26.69 2.32
C ARG A 88 1.06 -25.80 1.23
N GLY A 89 1.61 -24.59 1.04
CA GLY A 89 1.19 -23.66 0.00
C GLY A 89 1.34 -24.22 -1.41
N VAL A 90 0.36 -23.93 -2.27
CA VAL A 90 0.31 -24.36 -3.68
C VAL A 90 -0.14 -23.20 -4.54
N ALA A 91 0.63 -22.88 -5.60
CA ALA A 91 0.21 -21.93 -6.62
C ALA A 91 -0.80 -22.60 -7.56
N THR A 92 -2.08 -22.55 -7.23
CA THR A 92 -3.15 -23.37 -7.81
C THR A 92 -3.23 -23.32 -9.34
N PHE A 93 -3.21 -22.12 -9.92
CA PHE A 93 -3.33 -21.93 -11.37
C PHE A 93 -1.99 -21.80 -12.09
N ASN A 94 -0.88 -22.13 -11.43
CA ASN A 94 0.43 -22.21 -12.07
C ASN A 94 0.52 -23.46 -12.95
N ASN A 95 1.06 -23.34 -14.16
CA ASN A 95 1.24 -24.49 -15.07
C ASN A 95 2.14 -25.60 -14.49
N ALA A 96 3.03 -25.25 -13.55
CA ALA A 96 3.92 -26.17 -12.84
C ALA A 96 3.54 -26.30 -11.36
N SER A 97 2.25 -26.15 -11.01
CA SER A 97 1.71 -26.10 -9.64
C SER A 97 2.31 -27.14 -8.68
N SER A 98 2.41 -28.41 -9.10
CA SER A 98 2.95 -29.52 -8.29
C SER A 98 4.42 -29.39 -7.89
N THR A 99 5.17 -28.51 -8.55
CA THR A 99 6.61 -28.28 -8.32
C THR A 99 6.94 -26.85 -7.95
N TYR A 100 5.96 -25.93 -8.05
CA TYR A 100 6.14 -24.54 -7.74
C TYR A 100 6.17 -24.33 -6.22
N LYS A 101 7.24 -23.74 -5.70
CA LYS A 101 7.34 -23.42 -4.26
C LYS A 101 6.76 -22.03 -4.02
N VAL A 102 5.86 -21.90 -3.05
CA VAL A 102 5.35 -20.58 -2.61
C VAL A 102 6.29 -19.97 -1.57
N PHE A 103 6.62 -20.74 -0.54
CA PHE A 103 7.60 -20.35 0.47
C PHE A 103 9.04 -20.65 0.02
N ARG A 104 9.95 -19.71 0.26
CA ARG A 104 11.40 -19.88 0.10
C ARG A 104 12.14 -19.29 1.31
N ASN A 105 12.99 -20.05 1.97
CA ASN A 105 13.97 -19.51 2.91
C ASN A 105 15.26 -19.20 2.15
N VAL A 106 15.80 -17.98 2.24
CA VAL A 106 17.02 -17.59 1.50
C VAL A 106 18.24 -18.45 1.83
N ARG A 107 18.29 -19.06 3.03
CA ARG A 107 19.38 -19.97 3.42
C ARG A 107 19.36 -21.28 2.63
N ASP A 108 18.20 -21.75 2.19
CA ASP A 108 18.07 -22.93 1.32
C ASP A 108 18.70 -22.71 -0.06
N TYR A 109 18.92 -21.44 -0.44
CA TYR A 109 19.55 -21.03 -1.69
C TYR A 109 21.02 -20.64 -1.50
N GLY A 110 21.56 -20.85 -0.31
CA GLY A 110 22.97 -20.67 0.01
C GLY A 110 23.33 -19.33 0.65
N ALA A 111 22.34 -18.48 0.97
CA ALA A 111 22.61 -17.24 1.70
C ALA A 111 23.15 -17.56 3.10
N LYS A 112 24.20 -16.84 3.53
CA LYS A 112 24.88 -17.08 4.80
C LYS A 112 24.39 -16.16 5.91
N GLY A 113 24.08 -14.91 5.60
CA GLY A 113 23.69 -13.95 6.62
C GLY A 113 24.81 -13.66 7.64
N ASP A 114 26.08 -13.86 7.26
CA ASP A 114 27.25 -13.73 8.13
C ASP A 114 27.92 -12.33 8.10
N GLY A 115 27.39 -11.42 7.26
CA GLY A 115 27.89 -10.06 7.05
C GLY A 115 29.15 -9.95 6.20
N VAL A 116 29.66 -11.06 5.66
CA VAL A 116 30.91 -11.14 4.90
C VAL A 116 30.70 -11.76 3.52
N THR A 117 29.95 -12.85 3.45
CA THR A 117 29.60 -13.52 2.20
C THR A 117 28.64 -12.65 1.41
N ASP A 118 28.90 -12.51 0.11
CA ASP A 118 27.98 -11.82 -0.79
C ASP A 118 26.78 -12.74 -1.09
N ASP A 119 25.65 -12.43 -0.47
CA ASP A 119 24.42 -13.21 -0.52
C ASP A 119 23.50 -12.81 -1.68
N THR A 120 23.92 -11.86 -2.53
CA THR A 120 23.07 -11.27 -3.58
C THR A 120 22.48 -12.34 -4.50
N ASN A 121 23.31 -13.28 -4.94
CA ASN A 121 22.89 -14.32 -5.89
C ASN A 121 21.96 -15.34 -5.23
N ALA A 122 22.24 -15.71 -3.97
CA ALA A 122 21.41 -16.67 -3.24
C ALA A 122 20.00 -16.10 -2.98
N ILE A 123 19.94 -14.84 -2.54
CA ILE A 123 18.67 -14.15 -2.29
C ILE A 123 17.86 -14.01 -3.59
N ASN A 124 18.49 -13.50 -4.66
CA ASN A 124 17.81 -13.37 -5.95
C ASN A 124 17.39 -14.73 -6.53
N ALA A 125 18.17 -15.80 -6.31
CA ALA A 125 17.77 -17.15 -6.70
C ALA A 125 16.51 -17.62 -5.96
N ALA A 126 16.42 -17.37 -4.64
CA ALA A 126 15.22 -17.66 -3.86
C ALA A 126 13.99 -16.92 -4.39
N ILE A 127 14.14 -15.63 -4.73
CA ILE A 127 13.04 -14.80 -5.24
C ILE A 127 12.59 -15.25 -6.63
N GLN A 128 13.52 -15.66 -7.50
CA GLN A 128 13.26 -15.89 -8.93
C GLN A 128 12.92 -17.34 -9.27
N GLU A 129 13.08 -18.29 -8.34
CA GLU A 129 12.75 -19.71 -8.56
C GLU A 129 11.30 -19.88 -9.04
N GLY A 130 11.11 -20.73 -10.06
CA GLY A 130 9.78 -21.10 -10.57
C GLY A 130 9.30 -20.31 -11.77
N ALA A 131 10.22 -19.71 -12.56
CA ALA A 131 9.92 -18.97 -13.80
C ALA A 131 8.85 -17.89 -13.60
N ARG A 132 9.13 -16.96 -12.68
CA ARG A 132 8.21 -15.91 -12.24
C ARG A 132 8.11 -14.76 -13.24
N CYS A 133 7.18 -13.83 -12.97
CA CYS A 133 6.92 -12.64 -13.80
C CYS A 133 8.06 -11.61 -13.73
N MET A 134 9.07 -11.72 -14.61
CA MET A 134 10.29 -10.91 -14.54
C MET A 134 10.82 -10.47 -15.93
N GLY A 135 11.82 -9.57 -15.92
CA GLY A 135 12.62 -9.23 -17.10
C GLY A 135 11.93 -8.31 -18.12
N GLY A 136 10.86 -7.61 -17.74
CA GLY A 136 10.14 -6.67 -18.62
C GLY A 136 9.35 -7.30 -19.76
N THR A 137 9.15 -8.62 -19.74
CA THR A 137 8.29 -9.33 -20.71
C THR A 137 6.95 -9.77 -20.11
N CYS A 138 6.79 -9.56 -18.80
CA CYS A 138 5.60 -9.87 -18.03
C CYS A 138 5.24 -8.63 -17.20
N ASP A 139 4.07 -8.04 -17.46
CA ASP A 139 3.63 -6.81 -16.79
C ASP A 139 3.07 -7.09 -15.38
N SER A 140 2.43 -8.25 -15.21
CA SER A 140 1.84 -8.70 -13.94
C SER A 140 1.64 -10.22 -13.94
N SER A 141 1.43 -10.81 -12.75
CA SER A 141 0.97 -12.19 -12.63
C SER A 141 0.36 -12.47 -11.26
N THR A 142 -0.66 -13.31 -11.25
CA THR A 142 -1.30 -13.82 -10.02
C THR A 142 -0.98 -15.29 -9.75
N VAL A 143 -0.36 -15.99 -10.71
CA VAL A 143 -0.10 -17.43 -10.65
C VAL A 143 1.33 -17.77 -10.20
N THR A 144 2.16 -16.76 -9.89
CA THR A 144 3.55 -16.96 -9.41
C THR A 144 3.84 -16.24 -8.08
N PRO A 145 3.08 -16.52 -7.01
CA PRO A 145 3.26 -15.89 -5.70
C PRO A 145 4.55 -16.32 -5.00
N ALA A 146 5.12 -15.43 -4.19
CA ALA A 146 6.28 -15.78 -3.37
C ALA A 146 6.25 -15.20 -1.97
N VAL A 147 6.44 -16.06 -0.98
CA VAL A 147 6.88 -15.67 0.37
C VAL A 147 8.37 -16.01 0.46
N VAL A 148 9.20 -14.97 0.54
CA VAL A 148 10.66 -15.10 0.64
C VAL A 148 11.06 -14.68 2.04
N TYR A 149 11.43 -15.66 2.85
CA TYR A 149 11.75 -15.49 4.25
C TYR A 149 13.26 -15.33 4.47
N PHE A 150 13.61 -14.39 5.34
CA PHE A 150 14.98 -14.06 5.73
C PHE A 150 15.14 -14.32 7.24
N PRO A 151 15.80 -15.43 7.62
CA PRO A 151 16.17 -15.67 9.01
C PRO A 151 17.10 -14.56 9.54
N PRO A 152 17.26 -14.43 10.87
CA PRO A 152 18.18 -13.46 11.46
C PRO A 152 19.59 -13.56 10.88
N GLY A 153 20.23 -12.42 10.66
CA GLY A 153 21.57 -12.35 10.09
C GLY A 153 21.86 -11.01 9.41
N THR A 154 23.10 -10.84 8.96
CA THR A 154 23.50 -9.71 8.11
C THR A 154 23.80 -10.25 6.71
N TYR A 155 22.96 -9.92 5.75
CA TYR A 155 23.11 -10.32 4.36
C TYR A 155 23.85 -9.22 3.61
N SER A 156 25.13 -9.46 3.30
CA SER A 156 25.92 -8.51 2.51
C SER A 156 25.58 -8.67 1.03
N ILE A 157 25.27 -7.57 0.35
CA ILE A 157 24.90 -7.58 -1.07
C ILE A 157 25.69 -6.56 -1.89
N SER A 158 26.02 -6.89 -3.13
CA SER A 158 26.75 -6.02 -4.06
C SER A 158 25.92 -5.52 -5.25
N SER A 159 24.69 -6.01 -5.40
CA SER A 159 23.71 -5.48 -6.36
C SER A 159 22.28 -5.68 -5.84
N PRO A 160 21.26 -5.05 -6.45
CA PRO A 160 19.91 -5.04 -5.90
C PRO A 160 19.32 -6.43 -5.70
N ILE A 161 18.58 -6.57 -4.60
CA ILE A 161 17.56 -7.60 -4.41
C ILE A 161 16.36 -7.18 -5.25
N ILE A 162 16.04 -7.97 -6.28
CA ILE A 162 14.93 -7.64 -7.18
C ILE A 162 13.64 -8.21 -6.59
N ALA A 163 12.81 -7.36 -5.99
CA ALA A 163 11.49 -7.77 -5.56
C ALA A 163 10.63 -7.99 -6.82
N VAL A 164 10.48 -9.24 -7.24
CA VAL A 164 9.67 -9.62 -8.41
C VAL A 164 8.17 -9.46 -8.10
N TYR A 165 7.31 -9.26 -9.12
CA TYR A 165 5.85 -9.13 -8.97
C TYR A 165 5.22 -10.21 -8.07
N TYR A 166 4.21 -9.88 -7.27
CA TYR A 166 3.54 -10.83 -6.35
C TYR A 166 4.45 -11.47 -5.29
N SER A 167 5.42 -10.70 -4.75
CA SER A 167 6.35 -11.17 -3.71
C SER A 167 6.14 -10.49 -2.38
N GLN A 168 6.28 -11.28 -1.32
CA GLN A 168 6.45 -10.83 0.05
C GLN A 168 7.87 -11.15 0.50
N LEU A 169 8.68 -10.13 0.76
CA LEU A 169 9.98 -10.28 1.43
C LEU A 169 9.75 -10.09 2.92
N ILE A 170 10.00 -11.14 3.71
CA ILE A 170 9.67 -11.15 5.14
C ILE A 170 10.92 -11.49 5.92
N GLY A 171 11.45 -10.52 6.65
CA GLY A 171 12.44 -10.77 7.67
C GLY A 171 11.83 -11.32 8.94
N ASP A 172 12.68 -11.93 9.75
CA ASP A 172 12.31 -12.30 11.11
C ASP A 172 11.99 -11.07 11.98
N PRO A 173 10.80 -10.94 12.58
CA PRO A 173 10.46 -9.79 13.42
C PRO A 173 11.17 -9.80 14.79
N THR A 174 11.55 -10.96 15.32
CA THR A 174 12.15 -11.10 16.66
C THR A 174 13.62 -10.67 16.68
N ASN A 175 14.31 -10.85 15.55
CA ASN A 175 15.65 -10.35 15.31
C ASN A 175 15.81 -9.99 13.83
N ARG A 176 15.47 -8.73 13.51
CA ARG A 176 15.38 -8.23 12.14
C ARG A 176 16.67 -8.46 11.35
N PRO A 177 16.62 -9.20 10.22
CA PRO A 177 17.77 -9.33 9.35
C PRO A 177 18.19 -7.99 8.78
N THR A 178 19.51 -7.81 8.67
CA THR A 178 20.11 -6.62 8.05
C THR A 178 20.47 -6.92 6.60
N ILE A 179 19.98 -6.13 5.66
CA ILE A 179 20.50 -6.09 4.28
C ILE A 179 21.53 -4.97 4.22
N LYS A 180 22.79 -5.31 3.93
CA LYS A 180 23.91 -4.36 3.94
C LYS A 180 24.59 -4.27 2.58
N GLY A 181 24.57 -3.08 1.98
CA GLY A 181 25.28 -2.84 0.72
C GLY A 181 26.79 -2.79 0.89
N THR A 182 27.53 -3.49 0.02
CA THR A 182 29.00 -3.48 0.03
C THR A 182 29.58 -2.14 -0.47
N ALA A 183 30.88 -1.92 -0.21
CA ALA A 183 31.60 -0.73 -0.70
C ALA A 183 31.62 -0.57 -2.22
N ASN A 184 31.54 -1.69 -2.95
CA ASN A 184 31.51 -1.73 -4.40
C ASN A 184 30.10 -2.01 -4.97
N PHE A 185 29.04 -1.77 -4.17
CA PHE A 185 27.67 -1.97 -4.63
C PHE A 185 27.41 -1.26 -5.97
N THR A 186 26.66 -1.92 -6.85
CA THR A 186 26.20 -1.33 -8.12
C THR A 186 24.71 -1.58 -8.30
N GLY A 187 23.93 -0.53 -8.53
CA GLY A 187 22.49 -0.62 -8.73
C GLY A 187 21.76 0.59 -8.18
N LEU A 188 20.44 0.61 -8.33
CA LEU A 188 19.60 1.73 -7.92
C LEU A 188 19.39 1.79 -6.39
N ALA A 189 19.09 0.66 -5.76
CA ALA A 189 18.82 0.53 -4.33
C ALA A 189 19.12 -0.89 -3.82
N LEU A 190 19.21 -1.10 -2.50
CA LEU A 190 19.39 -2.45 -1.92
C LEU A 190 18.23 -3.37 -2.32
N ILE A 191 16.99 -2.87 -2.28
CA ILE A 191 15.79 -3.56 -2.78
C ILE A 191 15.18 -2.74 -3.92
N ASP A 192 14.89 -3.40 -5.04
CA ASP A 192 14.30 -2.77 -6.23
C ASP A 192 12.98 -3.45 -6.60
N ALA A 193 11.86 -2.73 -6.49
CA ALA A 193 10.52 -3.22 -6.80
C ALA A 193 10.08 -3.04 -8.26
N ASP A 194 10.81 -2.25 -9.06
CA ASP A 194 10.53 -2.06 -10.48
C ASP A 194 11.79 -1.68 -11.28
N PRO A 195 12.62 -2.68 -11.64
CA PRO A 195 13.90 -2.41 -12.26
C PRO A 195 13.76 -1.70 -13.61
N TYR A 196 14.57 -0.66 -13.83
CA TYR A 196 14.76 -0.09 -15.15
C TYR A 196 15.48 -1.08 -16.09
N ILE A 197 14.98 -1.22 -17.31
CA ILE A 197 15.58 -2.06 -18.34
C ILE A 197 16.85 -1.38 -18.85
N PRO A 198 18.04 -2.02 -18.76
CA PRO A 198 19.28 -1.46 -19.31
C PRO A 198 19.15 -1.14 -20.80
N GLY A 199 19.43 0.11 -21.18
CA GLY A 199 19.27 0.57 -22.57
C GLY A 199 17.81 0.73 -23.03
N GLY A 200 16.83 0.57 -22.14
CA GLY A 200 15.40 0.67 -22.42
C GLY A 200 14.85 2.09 -22.48
N TYR A 201 15.69 3.13 -22.44
CA TYR A 201 15.30 4.54 -22.49
C TYR A 201 14.23 4.94 -21.44
N GLY A 202 14.32 4.37 -20.23
CA GLY A 202 13.37 4.60 -19.14
C GLY A 202 12.26 3.55 -19.06
N ALA A 203 12.21 2.57 -19.97
CA ALA A 203 11.33 1.41 -19.81
C ALA A 203 11.70 0.61 -18.56
N GLN A 204 10.68 0.05 -17.91
CA GLN A 204 10.77 -0.64 -16.62
C GLN A 204 10.20 -2.06 -16.75
N TRP A 205 10.31 -2.85 -15.69
CA TRP A 205 9.80 -4.22 -15.73
C TRP A 205 8.28 -4.25 -15.69
N TYR A 206 7.68 -3.35 -14.93
CA TYR A 206 6.25 -3.28 -14.71
C TYR A 206 5.73 -1.89 -15.04
N THR A 207 4.47 -1.79 -15.45
CA THR A 207 3.79 -0.49 -15.44
C THR A 207 3.59 -0.08 -13.98
N ASN A 208 4.13 1.06 -13.56
CA ASN A 208 4.10 1.47 -12.14
C ASN A 208 2.68 1.54 -11.54
N GLN A 209 1.67 1.92 -12.32
CA GLN A 209 0.26 1.91 -11.89
C GLN A 209 -0.32 0.50 -11.73
N ASN A 210 0.33 -0.52 -12.30
CA ASN A 210 -0.06 -1.92 -12.24
C ASN A 210 0.84 -2.75 -11.31
N ASN A 211 1.81 -2.13 -10.63
CA ASN A 211 2.81 -2.83 -9.82
C ASN A 211 2.26 -3.18 -8.41
N PHE A 212 1.26 -4.06 -8.40
CA PHE A 212 0.46 -4.47 -7.24
C PHE A 212 1.10 -5.61 -6.42
N PHE A 213 0.48 -5.95 -5.29
CA PHE A 213 0.70 -7.18 -4.52
C PHE A 213 2.15 -7.38 -4.08
N ARG A 214 2.64 -6.49 -3.21
CA ARG A 214 4.01 -6.51 -2.69
C ARG A 214 4.08 -6.23 -1.21
N ILE A 215 4.83 -7.04 -0.47
CA ILE A 215 5.13 -6.73 0.93
C ILE A 215 6.64 -6.78 1.12
N VAL A 216 7.20 -5.79 1.81
CA VAL A 216 8.53 -5.88 2.41
C VAL A 216 8.39 -5.53 3.87
N ARG A 217 8.78 -6.45 4.76
CA ARG A 217 8.64 -6.22 6.20
C ARG A 217 9.74 -6.83 7.03
N ASN A 218 9.99 -6.22 8.20
CA ASN A 218 10.92 -6.67 9.24
C ASN A 218 12.40 -6.67 8.82
N PHE A 219 12.91 -5.53 8.33
CA PHE A 219 14.31 -5.42 7.91
C PHE A 219 15.04 -4.25 8.56
N ILE A 220 16.36 -4.38 8.63
CA ILE A 220 17.27 -3.25 8.66
C ILE A 220 17.88 -3.11 7.26
N LEU A 221 17.77 -1.94 6.64
CA LEU A 221 18.38 -1.62 5.35
C LEU A 221 19.53 -0.64 5.57
N ASP A 222 20.76 -1.13 5.46
CA ASP A 222 21.98 -0.39 5.78
C ASP A 222 22.75 0.01 4.51
N THR A 223 22.73 1.32 4.20
CA THR A 223 23.43 1.90 3.05
C THR A 223 24.80 2.48 3.40
N THR A 224 25.21 2.45 4.68
CA THR A 224 26.44 3.11 5.16
C THR A 224 27.70 2.56 4.50
N GLY A 225 27.67 1.30 4.07
CA GLY A 225 28.76 0.65 3.35
C GLY A 225 28.91 1.07 1.90
N MET A 226 27.86 1.61 1.25
CA MET A 226 27.77 1.78 -0.22
C MET A 226 28.55 2.99 -0.75
N THR A 227 29.88 2.94 -0.72
CA THR A 227 30.74 4.08 -1.07
C THR A 227 30.94 4.34 -2.57
N SER A 228 30.67 3.35 -3.43
CA SER A 228 30.86 3.43 -4.89
C SER A 228 29.73 4.14 -5.64
N VAL A 229 28.52 4.20 -5.08
CA VAL A 229 27.34 4.82 -5.73
C VAL A 229 27.18 6.28 -5.33
N GLU A 230 26.70 7.10 -6.26
CA GLU A 230 26.47 8.52 -6.01
C GLU A 230 25.32 8.74 -5.00
N VAL A 231 24.24 7.98 -5.14
CA VAL A 231 23.03 8.05 -4.29
C VAL A 231 22.72 6.65 -3.75
N PRO A 232 23.34 6.27 -2.63
CA PRO A 232 23.00 5.05 -1.91
C PRO A 232 21.53 5.08 -1.50
N THR A 233 20.81 4.00 -1.79
CA THR A 233 19.37 3.95 -1.55
C THR A 233 19.01 2.63 -0.89
N GLY A 234 18.21 2.69 0.18
CA GLY A 234 17.69 1.49 0.85
C GLY A 234 16.71 0.73 -0.05
N ILE A 235 15.63 1.39 -0.46
CA ILE A 235 14.59 0.77 -1.30
C ILE A 235 14.12 1.69 -2.42
N HIS A 236 14.06 1.15 -3.64
CA HIS A 236 13.32 1.73 -4.75
C HIS A 236 11.90 1.16 -4.72
N TRP A 237 10.94 1.98 -4.28
CA TRP A 237 9.58 1.55 -3.96
C TRP A 237 8.53 2.19 -4.89
N GLN A 238 8.68 1.93 -6.18
CA GLN A 238 7.74 2.38 -7.21
C GLN A 238 6.62 1.35 -7.39
N VAL A 239 5.51 1.56 -6.69
CA VAL A 239 4.44 0.56 -6.53
C VAL A 239 3.04 1.16 -6.65
N ALA A 240 2.04 0.27 -6.70
CA ALA A 240 0.62 0.60 -6.73
C ALA A 240 -0.15 0.04 -5.50
N GLN A 241 -1.46 -0.19 -5.62
CA GLN A 241 -2.34 -0.70 -4.55
C GLN A 241 -1.94 -2.12 -4.08
N ALA A 242 -2.47 -2.54 -2.92
CA ALA A 242 -2.15 -3.81 -2.25
C ALA A 242 -0.64 -3.99 -2.05
N THR A 243 0.04 -2.92 -1.63
CA THR A 243 1.45 -2.94 -1.30
C THR A 243 1.74 -2.33 0.06
N THR A 244 2.67 -2.95 0.78
CA THR A 244 2.99 -2.59 2.18
C THR A 244 4.50 -2.58 2.41
N LEU A 245 4.99 -1.49 3.01
CA LEU A 245 6.24 -1.49 3.79
C LEU A 245 5.89 -1.47 5.27
N GLN A 246 6.47 -2.38 6.05
CA GLN A 246 6.18 -2.49 7.49
C GLN A 246 7.44 -2.82 8.31
N ASN A 247 7.62 -2.16 9.45
CA ASN A 247 8.65 -2.52 10.44
C ASN A 247 10.08 -2.55 9.83
N ILE A 248 10.43 -1.51 9.07
CA ILE A 248 11.75 -1.37 8.43
C ILE A 248 12.52 -0.24 9.09
N HIS A 249 13.77 -0.50 9.42
CA HIS A 249 14.73 0.52 9.81
C HIS A 249 15.70 0.80 8.67
N PHE A 250 15.91 2.07 8.35
CA PHE A 250 16.83 2.55 7.33
C PHE A 250 18.02 3.23 8.01
N GLU A 251 19.21 2.69 7.80
CA GLU A 251 20.47 3.23 8.35
C GLU A 251 21.30 3.84 7.21
N GLY A 252 21.40 5.17 7.24
CA GLY A 252 22.10 5.98 6.24
C GLY A 252 23.37 6.64 6.79
N SER A 253 24.25 7.10 5.89
CA SER A 253 25.47 7.80 6.31
C SER A 253 25.17 9.11 7.06
N GLN A 254 25.87 9.34 8.17
CA GLN A 254 25.88 10.62 8.91
C GLN A 254 26.81 11.68 8.28
N ASN A 255 27.53 11.33 7.21
CA ASN A 255 28.37 12.28 6.50
C ASN A 255 27.49 13.18 5.61
N GLU A 256 27.42 14.47 5.92
CA GLU A 256 26.56 15.44 5.21
C GLU A 256 26.82 15.58 3.69
N THR A 257 27.99 15.13 3.21
CA THR A 257 28.33 15.15 1.77
C THR A 257 27.78 13.95 1.00
N ARG A 258 27.41 12.88 1.72
CA ARG A 258 26.83 11.67 1.16
C ARG A 258 25.35 11.89 0.85
N LYS A 259 24.88 11.34 -0.26
CA LYS A 259 23.49 11.51 -0.74
C LYS A 259 22.61 10.31 -0.40
N ASP A 260 22.88 9.61 0.70
CA ASP A 260 22.13 8.43 1.13
C ASP A 260 20.62 8.76 1.25
N ARG A 261 19.79 7.79 0.84
CA ARG A 261 18.33 7.80 0.93
C ARG A 261 17.86 6.49 1.52
N GLY A 262 16.82 6.53 2.35
CA GLY A 262 16.11 5.33 2.80
C GLY A 262 15.19 4.83 1.68
N ILE A 263 14.19 5.65 1.34
CA ILE A 263 13.23 5.36 0.26
C ILE A 263 13.50 6.27 -0.95
N PHE A 264 13.47 5.67 -2.13
CA PHE A 264 13.33 6.35 -3.41
C PHE A 264 12.04 5.88 -4.09
N MET A 265 11.09 6.81 -4.28
CA MET A 265 9.85 6.57 -5.00
C MET A 265 9.59 7.78 -5.89
N GLU A 266 9.68 7.58 -7.20
CA GLU A 266 9.52 8.64 -8.20
C GLU A 266 8.10 8.74 -8.75
N ASN A 267 7.30 7.68 -8.68
CA ASN A 267 5.88 7.63 -9.08
C ASN A 267 5.20 6.32 -8.62
N GLY A 268 3.92 6.16 -8.95
CA GLY A 268 3.12 4.96 -8.69
C GLY A 268 1.63 5.29 -8.54
N SER A 269 0.85 4.34 -8.00
CA SER A 269 -0.57 4.53 -7.61
C SER A 269 -0.82 3.91 -6.25
N GLY A 270 -0.13 4.47 -5.26
CA GLY A 270 0.27 3.80 -4.05
C GLY A 270 -0.82 3.58 -3.02
N GLY A 271 -0.42 2.71 -2.10
CA GLY A 271 -1.19 2.13 -1.00
C GLY A 271 -0.65 2.56 0.36
N PHE A 272 0.00 1.64 1.08
CA PHE A 272 0.17 1.77 2.54
C PHE A 272 1.60 1.54 3.06
N MET A 273 2.02 2.30 4.07
CA MET A 273 3.24 2.01 4.85
C MET A 273 3.03 2.28 6.32
N SER A 274 3.63 1.45 7.18
CA SER A 274 3.64 1.69 8.61
C SER A 274 4.96 1.35 9.28
N ASP A 275 5.19 1.94 10.45
CA ASP A 275 6.21 1.48 11.41
C ASP A 275 7.63 1.53 10.82
N LEU A 276 7.96 2.64 10.15
CA LEU A 276 9.28 2.84 9.52
C LEU A 276 10.14 3.78 10.35
N SER A 277 11.44 3.48 10.47
CA SER A 277 12.39 4.37 11.14
C SER A 277 13.60 4.66 10.27
N PHE A 278 14.12 5.88 10.33
CA PHE A 278 15.21 6.37 9.50
C PHE A 278 16.25 7.05 10.38
N ASN A 279 17.52 6.67 10.22
CA ASN A 279 18.63 7.31 10.90
C ASN A 279 19.73 7.72 9.91
N GLY A 280 19.99 9.02 9.82
CA GLY A 280 21.00 9.57 8.91
C GLY A 280 20.60 9.55 7.44
N GLY A 281 21.40 10.22 6.63
CA GLY A 281 21.16 10.39 5.19
C GLY A 281 20.74 11.81 4.78
N ASN A 282 20.80 12.06 3.47
CA ASN A 282 20.53 13.38 2.89
C ASN A 282 19.02 13.60 2.70
N GLU A 283 18.34 12.64 2.08
CA GLU A 283 16.89 12.66 1.88
C GLU A 283 16.34 11.31 2.33
N CYS A 284 15.95 11.20 3.60
CA CYS A 284 15.61 9.91 4.21
C CYS A 284 14.45 9.22 3.50
N ALA A 285 13.39 9.95 3.17
CA ALA A 285 12.33 9.49 2.29
C ALA A 285 12.14 10.46 1.12
N PHE A 286 12.51 10.03 -0.08
CA PHE A 286 12.23 10.73 -1.34
C PHE A 286 10.99 10.12 -1.98
N MET A 287 9.90 10.88 -2.04
CA MET A 287 8.57 10.32 -2.34
C MET A 287 7.81 11.14 -3.38
N GLY A 288 7.27 10.45 -4.38
CA GLY A 288 6.31 10.98 -5.32
C GLY A 288 5.38 9.88 -5.83
N ASN A 289 4.08 10.11 -5.74
CA ASN A 289 3.06 9.12 -6.07
C ASN A 289 1.70 9.80 -6.24
N GLN A 290 0.73 9.18 -6.93
CA GLN A 290 -0.64 9.72 -7.01
C GLN A 290 -1.23 9.92 -5.60
N GLN A 291 -1.24 8.85 -4.81
CA GLN A 291 -1.69 8.85 -3.42
C GLN A 291 -0.90 7.86 -2.57
N PHE A 292 -0.92 8.07 -1.25
CA PHE A 292 -0.44 7.11 -0.27
C PHE A 292 -1.01 7.43 1.12
N MET A 293 -1.13 6.39 1.95
CA MET A 293 -1.29 6.51 3.40
C MET A 293 -0.02 6.01 4.09
N THR A 294 0.54 6.82 4.98
CA THR A 294 1.72 6.44 5.75
C THR A 294 1.53 6.78 7.22
N ARG A 295 1.78 5.83 8.11
CA ARG A 295 1.70 6.07 9.56
C ARG A 295 2.89 5.56 10.36
N ASN A 296 3.08 6.10 11.56
CA ASN A 296 4.12 5.68 12.52
C ASN A 296 5.53 5.69 11.91
N PHE A 297 5.94 6.85 11.38
CA PHE A 297 7.30 7.04 10.85
C PHE A 297 8.15 7.78 11.87
N THR A 298 9.40 7.35 12.06
CA THR A 298 10.38 8.06 12.90
C THR A 298 11.60 8.45 12.08
N PHE A 299 11.99 9.72 12.12
CA PHE A 299 13.18 10.24 11.44
C PHE A 299 14.12 10.89 12.45
N THR A 300 15.38 10.44 12.45
CA THR A 300 16.45 11.00 13.29
C THR A 300 17.67 11.34 12.46
N ASN A 301 18.27 12.51 12.71
CA ASN A 301 19.54 12.93 12.10
C ASN A 301 19.52 13.00 10.55
N CYS A 302 18.33 13.17 9.95
CA CYS A 302 18.19 13.34 8.51
C CYS A 302 18.50 14.80 8.14
N LYS A 303 19.22 15.03 7.04
CA LYS A 303 19.31 16.42 6.52
C LYS A 303 17.93 16.92 6.05
N THR A 304 17.18 16.06 5.37
CA THR A 304 15.75 16.24 5.11
C THR A 304 15.06 14.92 5.39
N ALA A 305 14.10 14.92 6.33
CA ALA A 305 13.39 13.70 6.70
C ALA A 305 12.50 13.23 5.53
N ILE A 306 11.63 14.10 5.03
CA ILE A 306 10.75 13.81 3.89
C ILE A 306 10.97 14.83 2.78
N MET A 307 11.33 14.35 1.59
CA MET A 307 11.35 15.10 0.35
C MET A 307 10.16 14.67 -0.50
N MET A 308 9.08 15.46 -0.51
CA MET A 308 7.89 15.19 -1.30
C MET A 308 8.01 15.87 -2.67
N VAL A 309 8.25 15.09 -3.72
CA VAL A 309 8.54 15.63 -5.05
C VAL A 309 7.32 15.91 -5.89
N TRP A 310 6.26 15.11 -5.77
CA TRP A 310 4.95 15.37 -6.37
C TRP A 310 3.91 14.44 -5.77
N ASN A 311 2.66 14.85 -5.74
CA ASN A 311 1.54 13.93 -5.50
C ASN A 311 0.23 14.49 -6.04
N TRP A 312 -0.85 13.72 -5.93
CA TRP A 312 -2.20 14.28 -5.94
C TRP A 312 -2.70 14.46 -4.51
N GLN A 313 -2.52 13.44 -3.66
CA GLN A 313 -2.77 13.52 -2.22
C GLN A 313 -1.81 12.63 -1.41
N TRP A 314 -1.69 12.89 -0.11
CA TRP A 314 -0.98 12.01 0.81
C TRP A 314 -1.45 12.28 2.23
N THR A 315 -1.66 11.24 3.05
CA THR A 315 -1.89 11.43 4.50
C THR A 315 -0.75 10.83 5.29
N PHE A 316 -0.11 11.67 6.09
CA PHE A 316 0.90 11.32 7.09
C PHE A 316 0.24 11.31 8.46
N LYS A 317 0.35 10.19 9.20
CA LYS A 317 -0.12 10.08 10.59
C LYS A 317 0.99 9.60 11.51
N SER A 318 1.02 10.07 12.77
CA SER A 318 1.98 9.58 13.77
C SER A 318 3.43 9.69 13.28
N VAL A 319 3.79 10.80 12.63
CA VAL A 319 5.14 11.05 12.15
C VAL A 319 5.94 11.78 13.23
N ASN A 320 7.06 11.20 13.64
CA ASN A 320 8.01 11.79 14.57
C ASN A 320 9.30 12.17 13.83
N ILE A 321 9.64 13.45 13.82
CA ILE A 321 10.88 13.98 13.23
C ILE A 321 11.70 14.62 14.33
N GLN A 322 12.96 14.22 14.44
CA GLN A 322 13.87 14.71 15.47
C GLN A 322 15.26 14.99 14.90
N ASP A 323 15.87 16.09 15.35
CA ASP A 323 17.26 16.45 15.06
C ASP A 323 17.57 16.45 13.55
N CYS A 324 16.61 16.94 12.75
CA CYS A 324 16.72 16.99 11.30
C CYS A 324 17.03 18.41 10.79
N GLY A 325 17.58 18.54 9.58
CA GLY A 325 17.79 19.85 8.97
C GLY A 325 16.48 20.50 8.50
N VAL A 326 15.64 19.71 7.82
CA VAL A 326 14.27 20.03 7.40
C VAL A 326 13.39 18.83 7.70
N GLY A 327 12.20 19.05 8.23
CA GLY A 327 11.22 17.98 8.42
C GLY A 327 10.65 17.51 7.08
N ILE A 328 9.72 18.28 6.53
CA ILE A 328 9.05 17.95 5.26
C ILE A 328 9.32 19.05 4.24
N ASP A 329 9.96 18.71 3.13
CA ASP A 329 10.14 19.60 2.00
C ASP A 329 9.13 19.31 0.89
N ILE A 330 8.30 20.30 0.61
CA ILE A 330 7.28 20.30 -0.45
C ILE A 330 7.52 21.39 -1.50
N SER A 331 8.74 21.92 -1.56
CA SER A 331 9.10 23.07 -2.42
C SER A 331 9.46 22.70 -3.86
N SER A 332 9.20 21.46 -4.27
CA SER A 332 9.41 20.99 -5.64
C SER A 332 8.54 21.76 -6.65
N VAL A 333 9.11 22.00 -7.83
CA VAL A 333 8.43 22.63 -8.98
C VAL A 333 8.68 21.85 -10.25
N ASP A 334 7.72 21.90 -11.16
CA ASP A 334 7.90 21.40 -12.52
C ASP A 334 8.92 22.28 -13.24
N ALA A 335 9.97 21.65 -13.78
CA ALA A 335 11.09 22.38 -14.36
C ALA A 335 10.73 23.20 -15.60
N LYS A 336 9.61 22.89 -16.28
CA LYS A 336 9.18 23.59 -17.50
C LYS A 336 8.28 24.78 -17.20
N THR A 337 7.38 24.61 -16.25
CA THR A 337 6.32 25.58 -15.94
C THR A 337 6.62 26.40 -14.69
N GLY A 338 7.54 25.95 -13.83
CA GLY A 338 7.81 26.53 -12.52
C GLY A 338 6.67 26.37 -11.51
N SER A 339 5.62 25.60 -11.86
CA SER A 339 4.46 25.37 -11.00
C SER A 339 4.77 24.34 -9.91
N ALA A 340 4.16 24.49 -8.74
CA ALA A 340 4.30 23.50 -7.66
C ALA A 340 3.83 22.11 -8.14
N THR A 341 4.59 21.08 -7.80
CA THR A 341 4.29 19.68 -8.17
C THR A 341 3.56 18.93 -7.08
N LEU A 342 3.61 19.41 -5.83
CA LEU A 342 2.76 18.90 -4.76
C LEU A 342 1.29 19.22 -5.07
N GLY A 343 0.45 18.19 -5.08
CA GLY A 343 -1.00 18.34 -5.06
C GLY A 343 -1.44 18.77 -3.66
N SER A 344 -1.42 17.82 -2.73
CA SER A 344 -1.93 18.03 -1.39
C SER A 344 -1.36 17.06 -0.35
N MET A 345 -1.38 17.43 0.93
CA MET A 345 -1.09 16.50 2.02
C MET A 345 -1.76 16.86 3.35
N ILE A 346 -1.96 15.84 4.19
CA ILE A 346 -2.30 15.97 5.61
C ILE A 346 -1.11 15.51 6.45
N VAL A 347 -0.82 16.21 7.54
CA VAL A 347 0.03 15.75 8.64
C VAL A 347 -0.83 15.71 9.91
N LEU A 348 -1.07 14.51 10.42
CA LEU A 348 -2.01 14.20 11.50
C LEU A 348 -1.27 13.58 12.70
N ASP A 349 -1.61 13.99 13.92
CA ASP A 349 -1.14 13.38 15.17
C ASP A 349 0.39 13.18 15.21
N SER A 350 1.14 14.22 14.88
CA SER A 350 2.58 14.13 14.56
C SER A 350 3.41 15.07 15.43
N SER A 351 4.72 14.85 15.50
CA SER A 351 5.65 15.69 16.25
C SER A 351 6.92 16.00 15.46
N ILE A 352 7.34 17.26 15.47
CA ILE A 352 8.62 17.70 14.90
C ILE A 352 9.41 18.41 16.01
N SER A 353 10.64 17.95 16.24
CA SER A 353 11.50 18.43 17.32
C SER A 353 12.92 18.75 16.85
N ASN A 354 13.54 19.76 17.49
CA ASN A 354 14.93 20.15 17.26
C ASN A 354 15.32 20.30 15.78
N THR A 355 14.38 20.80 14.98
CA THR A 355 14.50 20.85 13.53
C THR A 355 14.32 22.31 13.10
N PRO A 356 15.31 22.96 12.46
CA PRO A 356 15.24 24.39 12.16
C PRO A 356 14.05 24.81 11.29
N ILE A 357 13.56 23.90 10.42
CA ILE A 357 12.40 24.11 9.55
C ILE A 357 11.52 22.87 9.61
N GLY A 358 10.29 23.00 10.13
CA GLY A 358 9.31 21.92 10.14
C GLY A 358 8.87 21.55 8.74
N ILE A 359 8.17 22.45 8.06
CA ILE A 359 7.71 22.28 6.68
C ILE A 359 8.25 23.39 5.80
N ARG A 360 8.96 23.02 4.73
CA ARG A 360 9.47 23.94 3.71
C ARG A 360 8.54 23.94 2.49
N THR A 361 8.00 25.09 2.11
CA THR A 361 7.11 25.25 0.95
C THR A 361 7.60 26.35 0.01
N ASN A 362 7.12 26.33 -1.23
CA ASN A 362 7.29 27.39 -2.21
C ASN A 362 5.97 28.12 -2.54
N LYS A 363 4.84 27.75 -1.91
CA LYS A 363 3.52 28.32 -2.20
C LYS A 363 3.45 29.80 -1.83
N THR A 364 3.29 30.67 -2.81
CA THR A 364 3.09 32.12 -2.62
C THR A 364 1.72 32.55 -3.12
N SER A 365 1.28 33.77 -2.81
CA SER A 365 0.04 34.37 -3.35
C SER A 365 0.04 34.59 -4.88
N ILE A 366 1.14 34.27 -5.58
CA ILE A 366 1.31 34.40 -7.04
C ILE A 366 1.32 33.01 -7.72
N SER A 367 1.14 31.91 -6.97
CA SER A 367 0.99 30.59 -7.58
C SER A 367 -0.21 30.57 -8.53
N THR A 368 0.00 30.11 -9.76
CA THR A 368 -1.02 30.13 -10.84
C THR A 368 -2.18 29.17 -10.64
N LEU A 369 -2.08 28.25 -9.67
CA LEU A 369 -3.08 27.25 -9.32
C LEU A 369 -3.41 27.39 -7.82
N ASP A 370 -4.61 27.87 -7.50
CA ASP A 370 -4.98 28.25 -6.11
C ASP A 370 -4.94 27.07 -5.13
N ALA A 371 -5.29 25.87 -5.60
CA ALA A 371 -5.32 24.67 -4.77
C ALA A 371 -3.96 23.95 -4.68
N ALA A 372 -2.99 24.30 -5.52
CA ALA A 372 -1.69 23.62 -5.54
C ALA A 372 -0.91 23.81 -4.25
N GLY A 373 -0.23 22.74 -3.82
CA GLY A 373 0.44 22.68 -2.52
C GLY A 373 -0.52 22.84 -1.34
N THR A 374 -1.70 22.21 -1.39
CA THR A 374 -2.61 22.18 -0.23
C THR A 374 -1.96 21.43 0.93
N VAL A 375 -2.03 21.96 2.14
CA VAL A 375 -1.47 21.34 3.35
C VAL A 375 -2.43 21.51 4.50
N ILE A 376 -2.64 20.45 5.28
CA ILE A 376 -3.39 20.45 6.54
C ILE A 376 -2.47 19.91 7.64
N LEU A 377 -2.42 20.61 8.77
CA LEU A 377 -1.82 20.14 10.01
C LEU A 377 -2.95 19.94 11.02
N ASP A 378 -3.12 18.73 11.52
CA ASP A 378 -4.12 18.41 12.55
C ASP A 378 -3.41 17.71 13.72
N ASN A 379 -3.45 18.30 14.91
CA ASN A 379 -2.76 17.84 16.10
C ASN A 379 -1.25 17.59 15.85
N VAL A 380 -0.52 18.65 15.47
CA VAL A 380 0.92 18.59 15.18
C VAL A 380 1.72 19.38 16.19
N GLN A 381 2.60 18.69 16.91
CA GLN A 381 3.48 19.28 17.91
C GLN A 381 4.79 19.78 17.26
N PHE A 382 5.20 20.99 17.63
CA PHE A 382 6.47 21.60 17.29
C PHE A 382 7.24 21.92 18.58
N ASN A 383 8.37 21.26 18.79
CA ASN A 383 9.25 21.50 19.94
C ASN A 383 10.63 22.00 19.46
N ASN A 384 11.04 23.21 19.85
CA ASN A 384 12.30 23.79 19.36
C ASN A 384 12.39 23.82 17.81
N VAL A 385 11.29 24.21 17.15
CA VAL A 385 11.18 24.35 15.67
C VAL A 385 10.81 25.80 15.35
N PRO A 386 11.77 26.73 15.20
CA PRO A 386 11.46 28.16 15.08
C PRO A 386 10.58 28.48 13.85
N LYS A 387 10.64 27.66 12.80
CA LYS A 387 9.87 27.83 11.57
C LYS A 387 9.02 26.58 11.31
N ALA A 388 7.84 26.50 11.92
CA ALA A 388 6.91 25.39 11.72
C ALA A 388 6.52 25.26 10.23
N VAL A 389 6.15 26.37 9.58
CA VAL A 389 5.97 26.44 8.12
C VAL A 389 6.78 27.61 7.57
N PHE A 390 7.67 27.32 6.61
CA PHE A 390 8.59 28.29 6.01
C PHE A 390 8.47 28.31 4.50
N ASN A 391 8.30 29.51 3.93
CA ASN A 391 8.29 29.73 2.50
C ASN A 391 9.69 30.11 1.99
N ILE A 392 10.29 29.25 1.18
CA ILE A 392 11.62 29.47 0.62
C ILE A 392 11.64 30.52 -0.52
N GLY A 393 10.53 30.69 -1.23
CA GLY A 393 10.44 31.60 -2.37
C GLY A 393 10.49 33.08 -1.99
N ASN A 394 9.96 33.44 -0.81
CA ASN A 394 9.99 34.81 -0.29
C ASN A 394 10.74 34.94 1.05
N ASN A 395 11.37 33.86 1.54
CA ASN A 395 12.11 33.82 2.80
C ASN A 395 11.27 34.22 4.03
N ALA A 396 9.98 33.84 4.05
CA ALA A 396 9.05 34.18 5.12
C ALA A 396 8.67 32.97 5.98
N THR A 397 8.58 33.16 7.30
CA THR A 397 7.92 32.22 8.20
C THR A 397 6.42 32.44 8.12
N ILE A 398 5.68 31.40 7.69
CA ILE A 398 4.22 31.43 7.54
C ILE A 398 3.54 31.05 8.85
N LEU A 399 4.08 30.03 9.53
CA LEU A 399 3.65 29.60 10.85
C LEU A 399 4.88 29.51 11.76
N SER A 400 4.87 30.23 12.87
CA SER A 400 5.91 30.14 13.90
C SER A 400 5.72 28.85 14.70
N GLY A 401 6.83 28.18 15.02
CA GLY A 401 6.85 27.08 16.01
C GLY A 401 7.67 27.45 17.25
N GLU A 402 7.91 28.74 17.48
CA GLU A 402 8.56 29.21 18.71
C GLU A 402 7.66 28.97 19.94
N GLY A 403 8.28 28.59 21.06
CA GLY A 403 7.62 28.51 22.36
C GLY A 403 7.00 27.16 22.72
N ASP A 404 7.36 26.08 22.02
CA ASP A 404 6.81 24.72 22.14
C ASP A 404 5.28 24.71 22.06
N THR A 405 4.75 24.37 20.88
CA THR A 405 3.32 24.50 20.57
C THR A 405 2.76 23.25 19.94
N THR A 406 1.50 22.95 20.25
CA THR A 406 0.70 21.98 19.50
C THR A 406 -0.29 22.74 18.65
N ILE A 407 -0.24 22.50 17.34
CA ILE A 407 -1.18 23.05 16.37
C ILE A 407 -2.38 22.11 16.32
N ASP A 408 -3.53 22.55 16.84
CA ASP A 408 -4.78 21.78 16.75
C ASP A 408 -5.22 21.64 15.29
N LEU A 409 -5.43 22.76 14.58
CA LEU A 409 -5.77 22.74 13.16
C LEU A 409 -5.20 23.97 12.42
N TRP A 410 -4.46 23.71 11.35
CA TRP A 410 -3.93 24.74 10.44
C TRP A 410 -4.02 24.24 9.00
N GLY A 411 -4.24 25.15 8.06
CA GLY A 411 -4.26 24.77 6.66
C GLY A 411 -3.92 25.88 5.68
N GLN A 412 -3.53 25.47 4.46
CA GLN A 412 -3.44 26.33 3.28
C GLN A 412 -4.14 25.70 2.08
N GLY A 413 -5.08 26.41 1.46
CA GLY A 413 -5.91 25.85 0.38
C GLY A 413 -7.27 26.55 0.24
N ARG A 414 -8.24 25.86 -0.39
CA ARG A 414 -9.60 26.36 -0.63
C ARG A 414 -10.59 25.70 0.33
N ASP A 415 -11.09 26.49 1.28
CA ASP A 415 -11.94 26.08 2.40
C ASP A 415 -13.41 26.40 2.11
N TYR A 416 -14.28 25.40 2.32
CA TYR A 416 -15.72 25.45 2.11
C TYR A 416 -16.54 25.24 3.40
N SER A 417 -15.88 25.25 4.56
CA SER A 417 -16.51 25.05 5.87
C SER A 417 -17.48 26.16 6.31
N GLY A 418 -17.58 27.27 5.56
CA GLY A 418 -18.55 28.35 5.81
C GLY A 418 -20.00 28.01 5.41
N GLY A 419 -20.23 26.84 4.81
CA GLY A 419 -21.54 26.36 4.37
C GLY A 419 -21.95 26.87 2.97
N ASN A 420 -22.88 26.12 2.34
CA ASN A 420 -23.51 26.44 1.05
C ASN A 420 -22.54 26.81 -0.09
N GLY A 421 -21.42 26.09 -0.21
CA GLY A 421 -20.46 26.32 -1.29
C GLY A 421 -19.64 27.62 -1.17
N THR A 422 -19.70 28.31 -0.02
CA THR A 422 -18.91 29.53 0.22
C THR A 422 -17.43 29.18 0.31
N VAL A 423 -16.64 29.67 -0.65
CA VAL A 423 -15.19 29.40 -0.71
C VAL A 423 -14.36 30.53 -0.11
N ALA A 424 -13.34 30.16 0.67
CA ALA A 424 -12.28 31.04 1.14
C ALA A 424 -10.90 30.46 0.82
N SER A 425 -9.98 31.29 0.33
CA SER A 425 -8.57 30.93 0.25
C SER A 425 -7.92 31.18 1.61
N VAL A 426 -7.39 30.13 2.24
CA VAL A 426 -6.82 30.18 3.59
C VAL A 426 -5.32 29.86 3.58
N GLN A 427 -4.59 30.43 4.54
CA GLN A 427 -3.21 30.06 4.92
C GLN A 427 -3.03 30.46 6.39
N GLY A 428 -3.45 29.61 7.31
CA GLY A 428 -3.55 29.98 8.71
C GLY A 428 -4.21 28.92 9.59
N VAL A 429 -4.33 29.26 10.88
CA VAL A 429 -5.11 28.47 11.85
C VAL A 429 -6.56 28.41 11.41
N LEU A 430 -7.16 27.22 11.51
CA LEU A 430 -8.55 26.98 11.15
C LEU A 430 -9.36 26.68 12.42
N THR A 431 -10.62 27.10 12.46
CA THR A 431 -11.55 26.72 13.52
C THR A 431 -12.11 25.34 13.22
N ARG A 432 -11.99 24.39 14.15
CA ARG A 432 -12.66 23.08 14.06
C ARG A 432 -14.16 23.25 14.26
N ASN A 433 -14.96 22.90 13.24
CA ASN A 433 -16.43 22.99 13.30
C ASN A 433 -17.08 21.64 13.65
N VAL A 434 -16.38 20.55 13.33
CA VAL A 434 -16.78 19.17 13.62
C VAL A 434 -15.68 18.59 14.50
N GLU A 435 -16.06 18.22 15.72
CA GLU A 435 -15.15 17.61 16.68
C GLU A 435 -14.79 16.18 16.27
N LYS A 436 -13.62 15.71 16.69
CA LYS A 436 -13.27 14.29 16.50
C LYS A 436 -14.13 13.45 17.45
N PRO A 437 -14.95 12.51 16.94
CA PRO A 437 -15.74 11.63 17.81
C PRO A 437 -14.85 10.84 18.77
N ALA A 438 -15.18 10.85 20.06
CA ALA A 438 -14.33 10.26 21.11
C ALA A 438 -14.08 8.75 20.91
N THR A 439 -15.03 8.04 20.30
CA THR A 439 -14.96 6.63 19.94
C THR A 439 -13.86 6.32 18.91
N LEU A 440 -13.51 7.30 18.07
CA LEU A 440 -12.45 7.19 17.06
C LEU A 440 -11.06 7.50 17.62
N LEU A 441 -10.97 8.06 18.83
CA LEU A 441 -9.73 8.44 19.48
C LEU A 441 -9.13 7.29 20.27
N THR A 442 -7.81 7.28 20.38
CA THR A 442 -7.12 6.39 21.32
C THR A 442 -7.59 6.72 22.73
N SER A 443 -7.98 5.70 23.50
CA SER A 443 -8.47 5.87 24.87
C SER A 443 -7.55 6.77 25.72
N GLY A 444 -8.10 7.87 26.24
CA GLY A 444 -7.38 8.85 27.06
C GLY A 444 -6.47 9.82 26.30
N SER A 445 -6.55 9.88 24.98
CA SER A 445 -5.75 10.74 24.09
C SER A 445 -6.63 11.53 23.11
N GLU A 446 -6.05 12.54 22.45
CA GLU A 446 -6.66 13.33 21.37
C GLU A 446 -6.28 12.80 19.96
N THR A 447 -5.50 11.72 19.91
CA THR A 447 -5.02 11.10 18.67
C THR A 447 -6.03 10.10 18.14
N ILE A 448 -6.21 10.05 16.82
CA ILE A 448 -7.02 8.99 16.18
C ILE A 448 -6.37 7.63 16.49
N PHE A 449 -7.18 6.65 16.88
CA PHE A 449 -6.75 5.29 17.18
C PHE A 449 -6.08 4.62 15.97
N GLU A 450 -4.96 3.93 16.20
CA GLU A 450 -4.28 3.13 15.19
C GLU A 450 -3.74 1.84 15.79
N ARG A 451 -3.64 0.79 14.97
CA ARG A 451 -3.14 -0.52 15.39
C ARG A 451 -2.27 -1.15 14.30
N THR A 452 -1.03 -1.47 14.66
CA THR A 452 -0.11 -2.18 13.80
C THR A 452 -0.59 -3.60 13.50
N ARG A 453 -0.47 -4.02 12.24
CA ARG A 453 -0.70 -5.39 11.81
C ARG A 453 0.12 -6.36 12.69
N PRO A 454 -0.51 -7.34 13.37
CA PRO A 454 0.21 -8.31 14.17
C PRO A 454 1.08 -9.22 13.30
N HIS A 455 2.32 -9.50 13.74
CA HIS A 455 3.17 -10.52 13.13
C HIS A 455 3.02 -11.89 13.81
N TYR A 456 2.39 -11.91 15.00
CA TYR A 456 2.30 -13.09 15.88
C TYR A 456 3.68 -13.62 16.26
N GLU A 457 4.64 -12.72 16.44
CA GLU A 457 6.06 -13.01 16.67
C GLU A 457 6.33 -13.79 17.97
N ASP A 458 5.46 -13.62 18.97
CA ASP A 458 5.53 -14.30 20.27
C ASP A 458 4.78 -15.64 20.30
N GLU A 459 4.09 -16.01 19.22
CA GLU A 459 3.29 -17.23 19.16
C GLU A 459 4.16 -18.43 18.72
N ASP A 460 4.01 -19.55 19.44
CA ASP A 460 4.64 -20.82 19.05
C ASP A 460 3.94 -21.39 17.81
N VAL A 461 4.69 -22.08 16.94
CA VAL A 461 4.13 -22.69 15.72
C VAL A 461 2.98 -23.67 16.02
N SER A 462 2.97 -24.32 17.19
CA SER A 462 1.88 -25.18 17.61
C SER A 462 0.56 -24.43 17.89
N ASN A 463 0.59 -23.11 17.99
CA ASN A 463 -0.61 -22.27 18.06
C ASN A 463 -1.23 -21.99 16.68
N PHE A 464 -0.61 -22.44 15.59
CA PHE A 464 -1.17 -22.33 14.26
C PHE A 464 -1.85 -23.63 13.85
N VAL A 465 -3.00 -23.50 13.17
CA VAL A 465 -3.75 -24.63 12.62
C VAL A 465 -3.94 -24.40 11.12
N SER A 466 -3.30 -25.22 10.31
CA SER A 466 -3.38 -25.16 8.84
C SER A 466 -4.72 -25.67 8.35
N VAL A 467 -5.40 -24.90 7.49
CA VAL A 467 -6.66 -25.34 6.87
C VAL A 467 -6.47 -26.57 5.97
N LYS A 468 -5.29 -26.72 5.34
CA LYS A 468 -4.96 -27.92 4.55
C LYS A 468 -4.71 -29.15 5.41
N GLU A 469 -4.15 -28.97 6.60
CA GLU A 469 -4.03 -30.03 7.60
C GLU A 469 -5.41 -30.52 8.07
N LEU A 470 -6.37 -29.60 8.19
CA LEU A 470 -7.77 -29.92 8.50
C LEU A 470 -8.54 -30.53 7.31
N GLY A 471 -7.95 -30.51 6.11
CA GLY A 471 -8.46 -31.24 4.94
C GLY A 471 -8.84 -30.38 3.74
N ALA A 472 -8.80 -29.05 3.86
CA ALA A 472 -9.04 -28.14 2.74
C ALA A 472 -8.04 -28.38 1.61
N LYS A 473 -8.49 -28.26 0.37
CA LYS A 473 -7.64 -28.53 -0.80
C LYS A 473 -6.96 -27.26 -1.29
N GLY A 474 -7.69 -26.16 -1.39
CA GLY A 474 -7.17 -24.93 -1.98
C GLY A 474 -6.74 -25.13 -3.45
N ASP A 475 -7.39 -26.06 -4.17
CA ASP A 475 -7.04 -26.49 -5.52
C ASP A 475 -7.85 -25.78 -6.62
N GLY A 476 -8.69 -24.81 -6.26
CA GLY A 476 -9.51 -24.02 -7.18
C GLY A 476 -10.66 -24.79 -7.82
N VAL A 477 -10.96 -26.01 -7.33
CA VAL A 477 -12.02 -26.88 -7.86
C VAL A 477 -12.84 -27.51 -6.75
N THR A 478 -12.20 -28.11 -5.75
CA THR A 478 -12.83 -28.78 -4.62
C THR A 478 -13.53 -27.75 -3.75
N ASP A 479 -14.78 -28.01 -3.43
CA ASP A 479 -15.56 -27.22 -2.49
C ASP A 479 -15.01 -27.41 -1.07
N ASP A 480 -14.39 -26.36 -0.54
CA ASP A 480 -13.77 -26.31 0.77
C ASP A 480 -14.71 -25.70 1.85
N THR A 481 -15.98 -25.43 1.52
CA THR A 481 -16.93 -24.74 2.43
C THR A 481 -17.04 -25.40 3.80
N GLU A 482 -17.31 -26.71 3.87
CA GLU A 482 -17.55 -27.41 5.14
C GLU A 482 -16.31 -27.53 6.02
N VAL A 483 -15.13 -27.74 5.40
CA VAL A 483 -13.88 -27.81 6.16
C VAL A 483 -13.49 -26.45 6.70
N LEU A 484 -13.73 -25.37 5.96
CA LEU A 484 -13.53 -24.01 6.47
C LEU A 484 -14.51 -23.65 7.59
N ARG A 485 -15.80 -23.98 7.46
CA ARG A 485 -16.79 -23.82 8.54
C ARG A 485 -16.34 -24.56 9.81
N THR A 486 -15.83 -25.78 9.67
CA THR A 486 -15.31 -26.57 10.79
C THR A 486 -14.06 -25.93 11.39
N ALA A 487 -13.11 -25.49 10.54
CA ALA A 487 -11.89 -24.84 10.98
C ALA A 487 -12.17 -23.59 11.83
N PHE A 488 -13.09 -22.72 11.39
CA PHE A 488 -13.49 -21.54 12.16
C PHE A 488 -14.18 -21.92 13.47
N LYS A 489 -15.16 -22.83 13.41
CA LYS A 489 -15.94 -23.23 14.58
C LYS A 489 -15.08 -23.86 15.68
N GLU A 490 -14.12 -24.71 15.31
CA GLU A 490 -13.31 -25.45 16.29
C GLU A 490 -12.15 -24.62 16.87
N ASN A 491 -11.70 -23.58 16.17
CA ASN A 491 -10.53 -22.81 16.56
C ASN A 491 -10.84 -21.41 17.10
N ALA A 492 -12.06 -20.89 16.92
CA ALA A 492 -12.51 -19.68 17.61
C ALA A 492 -12.39 -19.85 19.15
N ASP A 493 -11.87 -18.82 19.83
CA ASP A 493 -11.63 -18.80 21.29
C ASP A 493 -10.71 -19.91 21.83
N SER A 494 -10.07 -20.71 20.97
CA SER A 494 -9.18 -21.79 21.39
C SER A 494 -7.75 -21.31 21.70
N GLY A 495 -7.47 -20.03 21.45
CA GLY A 495 -6.12 -19.46 21.47
C GLY A 495 -5.30 -19.85 20.24
N LYS A 496 -5.87 -20.54 19.25
CA LYS A 496 -5.20 -20.86 17.98
C LYS A 496 -5.35 -19.74 16.95
N ILE A 497 -4.45 -19.77 15.98
CA ILE A 497 -4.45 -18.91 14.79
C ILE A 497 -4.68 -19.82 13.59
N ILE A 498 -5.72 -19.55 12.82
CA ILE A 498 -6.03 -20.32 11.62
C ILE A 498 -5.09 -19.85 10.51
N TYR A 499 -4.26 -20.77 10.03
CA TYR A 499 -3.33 -20.53 8.95
C TYR A 499 -3.92 -21.00 7.63
N PHE A 500 -4.16 -20.06 6.71
CA PHE A 500 -4.49 -20.38 5.35
C PHE A 500 -3.18 -20.58 4.57
N ASP A 501 -2.81 -21.84 4.34
CA ASP A 501 -1.74 -22.16 3.39
C ASP A 501 -2.09 -21.58 2.02
N HIS A 502 -1.11 -21.22 1.21
CA HIS A 502 -1.43 -20.62 -0.08
C HIS A 502 -2.23 -21.58 -0.97
N GLY A 503 -3.27 -21.06 -1.61
CA GLY A 503 -4.16 -21.82 -2.45
C GLY A 503 -5.39 -21.00 -2.83
N VAL A 504 -6.27 -21.63 -3.63
CA VAL A 504 -7.55 -21.08 -4.04
C VAL A 504 -8.64 -21.99 -3.52
N TYR A 505 -9.34 -21.53 -2.48
CA TYR A 505 -10.36 -22.27 -1.76
C TYR A 505 -11.73 -21.94 -2.34
N ILE A 506 -12.37 -22.92 -2.99
CA ILE A 506 -13.72 -22.74 -3.51
C ILE A 506 -14.70 -22.79 -2.34
N VAL A 507 -15.58 -21.79 -2.27
CA VAL A 507 -16.69 -21.73 -1.32
C VAL A 507 -17.99 -21.64 -2.10
N SER A 508 -18.93 -22.54 -1.83
CA SER A 508 -20.21 -22.64 -2.56
C SER A 508 -21.40 -22.08 -1.80
N ASP A 509 -21.23 -21.77 -0.52
CA ASP A 509 -22.24 -21.23 0.39
C ASP A 509 -21.57 -20.50 1.58
N THR A 510 -22.31 -19.72 2.38
CA THR A 510 -21.76 -18.84 3.43
C THR A 510 -20.86 -19.57 4.44
N VAL A 511 -19.63 -19.10 4.63
CA VAL A 511 -18.74 -19.53 5.72
C VAL A 511 -18.87 -18.53 6.87
N PHE A 512 -19.44 -18.99 7.98
CA PHE A 512 -19.55 -18.20 9.20
C PHE A 512 -18.22 -18.17 9.95
N VAL A 513 -17.78 -16.97 10.34
CA VAL A 513 -16.57 -16.71 11.11
C VAL A 513 -16.98 -16.19 12.50
N PRO A 514 -16.86 -17.01 13.56
CA PRO A 514 -17.19 -16.60 14.92
C PRO A 514 -16.24 -15.53 15.46
N THR A 515 -16.69 -14.74 16.43
CA THR A 515 -15.79 -13.98 17.31
C THR A 515 -14.80 -14.91 18.03
N GLY A 516 -13.66 -14.37 18.46
CA GLY A 516 -12.53 -15.14 18.99
C GLY A 516 -11.58 -15.69 17.92
N THR A 517 -11.80 -15.31 16.65
CA THR A 517 -11.05 -15.83 15.50
C THR A 517 -9.81 -15.00 15.20
N ARG A 518 -8.67 -15.66 14.97
CA ARG A 518 -7.46 -15.04 14.39
C ARG A 518 -7.04 -15.81 13.15
N VAL A 519 -6.80 -15.11 12.04
CA VAL A 519 -6.48 -15.68 10.74
C VAL A 519 -5.30 -14.99 10.10
N VAL A 520 -4.42 -15.78 9.50
CA VAL A 520 -3.35 -15.29 8.61
C VAL A 520 -3.19 -16.20 7.40
N GLY A 521 -3.10 -15.61 6.22
CA GLY A 521 -2.81 -16.32 4.97
C GLY A 521 -1.34 -16.33 4.59
N GLU A 522 -0.96 -17.27 3.73
CA GLU A 522 0.35 -17.30 3.07
C GLU A 522 0.29 -16.55 1.73
N ALA A 523 1.11 -15.50 1.58
CA ALA A 523 1.04 -14.52 0.49
C ALA A 523 -0.31 -13.78 0.47
N TRP A 524 -1.25 -14.23 -0.35
CA TRP A 524 -2.66 -13.86 -0.25
C TRP A 524 -3.46 -15.11 -0.54
N SER A 525 -3.98 -15.74 0.50
CA SER A 525 -4.75 -16.97 0.33
C SER A 525 -6.14 -16.64 -0.17
N VAL A 526 -6.55 -17.33 -1.24
CA VAL A 526 -7.66 -16.87 -2.07
C VAL A 526 -8.94 -17.61 -1.72
N ILE A 527 -9.96 -16.87 -1.28
CA ILE A 527 -11.32 -17.37 -1.11
C ILE A 527 -12.09 -17.05 -2.40
N MET A 528 -12.53 -18.09 -3.11
CA MET A 528 -13.20 -17.94 -4.40
C MET A 528 -14.64 -18.45 -4.31
N ALA A 529 -15.60 -17.53 -4.37
CA ALA A 529 -17.02 -17.87 -4.38
C ALA A 529 -17.39 -18.57 -5.69
N ASN A 530 -18.00 -19.75 -5.58
CA ASN A 530 -18.55 -20.50 -6.69
C ASN A 530 -19.62 -21.50 -6.23
N GLY A 531 -20.89 -21.11 -6.31
CA GLY A 531 -22.01 -21.99 -5.97
C GLY A 531 -23.35 -21.38 -6.37
N ASP A 532 -24.38 -22.22 -6.49
CA ASP A 532 -25.73 -21.77 -6.86
C ASP A 532 -26.33 -20.80 -5.83
N ALA A 533 -25.88 -20.86 -4.58
CA ALA A 533 -26.31 -19.98 -3.50
C ALA A 533 -26.00 -18.50 -3.79
N PHE A 534 -24.96 -18.22 -4.58
CA PHE A 534 -24.53 -16.85 -4.90
C PHE A 534 -25.04 -16.35 -6.26
N LYS A 535 -26.03 -17.02 -6.87
CA LYS A 535 -26.54 -16.67 -8.22
C LYS A 535 -27.78 -15.78 -8.22
N ASP A 536 -28.43 -15.56 -7.07
CA ASP A 536 -29.66 -14.76 -7.00
C ASP A 536 -29.36 -13.32 -6.56
N VAL A 537 -29.49 -12.38 -7.50
CA VAL A 537 -29.32 -10.94 -7.24
C VAL A 537 -30.38 -10.38 -6.29
N ASN A 538 -31.55 -11.01 -6.18
CA ASN A 538 -32.65 -10.53 -5.33
C ASN A 538 -32.59 -11.11 -3.90
N ASN A 539 -31.67 -12.03 -3.65
CA ASN A 539 -31.42 -12.60 -2.34
C ASN A 539 -29.90 -12.77 -2.16
N PRO A 540 -29.17 -11.65 -2.09
CA PRO A 540 -27.73 -11.68 -1.94
C PRO A 540 -27.36 -12.27 -0.57
N ILE A 541 -26.27 -13.05 -0.52
CA ILE A 541 -25.79 -13.68 0.71
C ILE A 541 -24.27 -13.49 0.86
N PRO A 542 -23.75 -13.46 2.11
CA PRO A 542 -22.33 -13.34 2.37
C PRO A 542 -21.56 -14.61 2.00
N VAL A 543 -20.38 -14.46 1.41
CA VAL A 543 -19.43 -15.56 1.21
C VAL A 543 -18.75 -15.84 2.54
N PHE A 544 -18.14 -14.84 3.16
CA PHE A 544 -17.75 -14.88 4.57
C PHE A 544 -18.64 -13.94 5.37
N GLN A 545 -19.18 -14.45 6.48
CA GLN A 545 -19.97 -13.69 7.44
C GLN A 545 -19.23 -13.63 8.78
N VAL A 546 -18.75 -12.45 9.16
CA VAL A 546 -17.95 -12.23 10.38
C VAL A 546 -18.85 -11.80 11.52
N GLY A 547 -19.12 -12.75 12.43
CA GLY A 547 -20.10 -12.61 13.50
C GLY A 547 -21.54 -12.49 12.98
N ASN A 548 -22.49 -12.64 13.90
CA ASN A 548 -23.87 -12.23 13.70
C ASN A 548 -24.02 -10.76 14.11
N PRO A 549 -25.07 -10.06 13.63
CA PRO A 549 -25.43 -8.76 14.17
C PRO A 549 -25.60 -8.81 15.69
N GLY A 550 -24.85 -7.97 16.40
CA GLY A 550 -24.81 -7.88 17.85
C GLY A 550 -23.76 -8.75 18.54
N ASP A 551 -23.00 -9.57 17.81
CA ASP A 551 -21.87 -10.30 18.39
C ASP A 551 -20.74 -9.33 18.77
N VAL A 552 -20.14 -9.58 19.94
CA VAL A 552 -19.05 -8.75 20.49
C VAL A 552 -17.88 -9.67 20.83
N GLY A 553 -16.68 -9.34 20.37
CA GLY A 553 -15.49 -10.14 20.59
C GLY A 553 -14.36 -9.75 19.64
N THR A 554 -13.34 -10.58 19.52
CA THR A 554 -12.18 -10.29 18.67
C THR A 554 -12.26 -11.02 17.34
N VAL A 555 -11.89 -10.36 16.24
CA VAL A 555 -11.66 -11.02 14.95
C VAL A 555 -10.49 -10.35 14.26
N GLU A 556 -9.45 -11.12 13.96
CA GLU A 556 -8.27 -10.63 13.24
C GLU A 556 -8.10 -11.39 11.93
N MET A 557 -7.97 -10.67 10.81
CA MET A 557 -7.71 -11.26 9.49
C MET A 557 -6.52 -10.60 8.81
N SER A 558 -5.63 -11.39 8.22
CA SER A 558 -4.54 -10.86 7.40
C SER A 558 -4.14 -11.77 6.25
N ASP A 559 -3.60 -11.17 5.18
CA ASP A 559 -3.10 -11.88 3.99
C ASP A 559 -4.15 -12.77 3.30
N LEU A 560 -5.39 -12.27 3.20
CA LEU A 560 -6.48 -12.94 2.49
C LEU A 560 -6.89 -12.17 1.24
N LEU A 561 -7.41 -12.88 0.24
CA LEU A 561 -7.96 -12.29 -0.97
C LEU A 561 -9.30 -12.93 -1.32
N PHE A 562 -10.34 -12.12 -1.49
CA PHE A 562 -11.67 -12.57 -1.89
C PHE A 562 -11.89 -12.34 -3.39
N GLN A 563 -12.47 -13.32 -4.08
CA GLN A 563 -12.86 -13.20 -5.49
C GLN A 563 -14.03 -14.11 -5.84
N THR A 564 -14.50 -14.03 -7.09
CA THR A 564 -15.51 -14.95 -7.63
C THR A 564 -14.97 -15.74 -8.81
N LYS A 565 -15.54 -16.93 -9.00
CA LYS A 565 -15.55 -17.61 -10.29
C LYS A 565 -16.87 -17.27 -10.97
N GLY A 566 -16.84 -16.47 -12.03
CA GLY A 566 -18.03 -15.81 -12.55
C GLY A 566 -19.14 -16.76 -13.02
N PRO A 567 -20.35 -16.22 -13.25
CA PRO A 567 -20.92 -15.03 -12.61
C PRO A 567 -21.50 -15.36 -11.22
N GLN A 568 -21.26 -14.58 -10.16
CA GLN A 568 -21.82 -14.84 -8.81
C GLN A 568 -22.62 -13.62 -8.32
N ILE A 569 -23.68 -13.28 -9.04
CA ILE A 569 -24.37 -11.97 -8.97
C ILE A 569 -25.12 -11.68 -7.67
N GLY A 570 -25.25 -12.67 -6.78
CA GLY A 570 -25.78 -12.54 -5.42
C GLY A 570 -24.70 -12.64 -4.33
N ALA A 571 -23.42 -12.68 -4.68
CA ALA A 571 -22.34 -12.77 -3.68
C ALA A 571 -22.06 -11.40 -3.03
N VAL A 572 -22.16 -11.34 -1.70
CA VAL A 572 -21.48 -10.33 -0.87
C VAL A 572 -20.17 -10.94 -0.39
N LEU A 573 -19.00 -10.49 -0.86
CA LEU A 573 -17.76 -11.26 -0.63
C LEU A 573 -17.34 -11.30 0.84
N LEU A 574 -17.51 -10.20 1.57
CA LEU A 574 -17.29 -10.14 3.01
C LEU A 574 -18.37 -9.31 3.68
N GLU A 575 -19.07 -9.90 4.62
CA GLU A 575 -19.96 -9.19 5.55
C GLU A 575 -19.34 -9.18 6.94
N TRP A 576 -19.26 -8.00 7.55
CA TRP A 576 -18.73 -7.79 8.88
C TRP A 576 -19.81 -7.27 9.82
N ASN A 577 -20.12 -8.01 10.88
CA ASN A 577 -21.19 -7.70 11.83
C ASN A 577 -20.73 -7.52 13.26
N SER A 578 -19.63 -8.16 13.66
CA SER A 578 -19.15 -8.14 15.04
C SER A 578 -18.55 -6.79 15.44
N ALA A 579 -18.59 -6.50 16.74
CA ALA A 579 -18.02 -5.29 17.34
C ALA A 579 -16.97 -5.58 18.39
N ASP A 580 -16.15 -4.57 18.63
CA ASP A 580 -15.13 -4.51 19.67
C ASP A 580 -15.79 -4.63 21.06
N PRO A 581 -15.19 -5.42 21.97
CA PRO A 581 -15.54 -5.37 23.39
C PRO A 581 -15.36 -3.96 23.96
N GLU A 582 -16.15 -3.64 24.98
CA GLU A 582 -16.01 -2.36 25.69
C GLU A 582 -14.59 -2.19 26.23
N GLY A 583 -13.91 -1.13 25.79
CA GLY A 583 -12.54 -0.80 26.21
C GLY A 583 -11.41 -1.44 25.38
N GLU A 584 -11.72 -2.24 24.36
CA GLU A 584 -10.75 -2.94 23.51
C GLU A 584 -10.86 -2.46 22.05
N GLN A 585 -10.23 -1.33 21.72
CA GLN A 585 -10.32 -0.75 20.36
C GLN A 585 -9.53 -1.57 19.33
N GLY A 586 -10.12 -1.78 18.15
CA GLY A 586 -9.46 -2.34 16.97
C GLY A 586 -9.11 -3.82 17.10
N VAL A 587 -9.92 -4.58 17.85
CA VAL A 587 -9.77 -6.04 17.96
C VAL A 587 -10.66 -6.80 16.98
N ASN A 588 -11.60 -6.10 16.32
CA ASN A 588 -12.22 -6.47 15.06
C ASN A 588 -11.46 -5.76 13.94
N ALA A 589 -10.57 -6.47 13.27
CA ALA A 589 -9.59 -5.84 12.40
C ALA A 589 -9.13 -6.70 11.24
N MET A 590 -8.76 -6.03 10.15
CA MET A 590 -8.11 -6.66 9.00
C MET A 590 -6.98 -5.83 8.41
N TRP A 591 -5.92 -6.53 7.99
CA TRP A 591 -4.72 -5.96 7.38
C TRP A 591 -4.31 -6.73 6.14
N ASP A 592 -4.02 -6.05 5.03
CA ASP A 592 -3.64 -6.72 3.77
C ASP A 592 -4.69 -7.77 3.32
N VAL A 593 -5.97 -7.47 3.57
CA VAL A 593 -7.11 -8.24 3.09
C VAL A 593 -7.71 -7.52 1.89
N HIS A 594 -7.79 -8.19 0.76
CA HIS A 594 -8.13 -7.56 -0.52
C HIS A 594 -9.29 -8.27 -1.22
N PHE A 595 -9.89 -7.60 -2.19
CA PHE A 595 -10.88 -8.14 -3.10
C PHE A 595 -10.39 -7.94 -4.53
N ARG A 596 -10.41 -9.00 -5.32
CA ARG A 596 -9.94 -8.99 -6.71
C ARG A 596 -10.92 -9.75 -7.59
N VAL A 597 -11.96 -9.06 -8.06
CA VAL A 597 -13.04 -9.73 -8.78
C VAL A 597 -12.82 -9.68 -10.29
N GLY A 598 -12.51 -10.85 -10.84
CA GLY A 598 -12.08 -11.03 -12.23
C GLY A 598 -10.58 -10.75 -12.41
N GLY A 599 -10.15 -10.47 -13.64
CA GLY A 599 -8.78 -10.04 -13.92
C GLY A 599 -7.70 -11.11 -13.76
N SER A 600 -7.98 -12.23 -13.08
CA SER A 600 -6.99 -13.26 -12.74
C SER A 600 -7.37 -14.67 -13.18
N ALA A 601 -6.38 -15.56 -13.23
CA ALA A 601 -6.57 -16.96 -13.60
C ALA A 601 -7.61 -17.67 -12.72
N GLY A 602 -8.41 -18.54 -13.35
CA GLY A 602 -9.44 -19.36 -12.68
C GLY A 602 -10.78 -18.66 -12.38
N THR A 603 -10.86 -17.33 -12.58
CA THR A 603 -12.10 -16.56 -12.34
C THR A 603 -13.16 -16.73 -13.41
N ASP A 604 -12.81 -17.26 -14.59
CA ASP A 604 -13.65 -17.29 -15.81
C ASP A 604 -14.17 -15.91 -16.27
N LEU A 605 -13.64 -14.82 -15.69
CA LEU A 605 -14.00 -13.42 -15.95
C LEU A 605 -12.92 -12.67 -16.74
N ASN A 606 -12.06 -13.40 -17.46
CA ASN A 606 -11.11 -12.85 -18.45
C ASN A 606 -11.31 -13.48 -19.83
N ASN A 607 -12.48 -14.08 -20.04
CA ASN A 607 -12.83 -14.76 -21.28
C ASN A 607 -13.03 -13.73 -22.42
N ALA A 608 -13.12 -14.23 -23.66
CA ALA A 608 -13.29 -13.38 -24.84
C ALA A 608 -14.56 -12.51 -24.79
N GLU A 609 -15.58 -12.97 -24.06
CA GLU A 609 -16.87 -12.30 -23.89
C GLU A 609 -16.81 -11.08 -22.98
N CYS A 610 -15.78 -10.98 -22.13
CA CYS A 610 -15.57 -9.88 -21.19
C CYS A 610 -14.43 -8.94 -21.59
N LEU A 611 -13.82 -9.12 -22.77
CA LEU A 611 -12.82 -8.16 -23.27
C LEU A 611 -13.46 -6.81 -23.56
N ALA A 612 -12.75 -5.74 -23.21
CA ALA A 612 -13.23 -4.38 -23.45
C ALA A 612 -13.52 -4.14 -24.94
N ASN A 613 -14.73 -3.66 -25.26
CA ASN A 613 -15.08 -3.24 -26.61
C ASN A 613 -14.58 -1.81 -26.87
N GLU A 614 -13.26 -1.66 -27.04
CA GLU A 614 -12.64 -0.36 -27.26
C GLU A 614 -12.98 0.19 -28.65
N LEU A 615 -13.67 1.34 -28.70
CA LEU A 615 -13.91 2.08 -29.94
C LEU A 615 -12.57 2.38 -30.64
N GLY A 616 -12.31 1.68 -31.75
CA GLY A 616 -11.12 1.88 -32.58
C GLY A 616 -9.97 0.88 -32.39
N ALA A 617 -10.12 -0.17 -31.57
CA ALA A 617 -9.08 -1.19 -31.35
C ALA A 617 -8.94 -2.25 -32.47
N GLY A 618 -9.54 -2.04 -33.64
CA GLY A 618 -9.34 -2.92 -34.81
C GLY A 618 -9.87 -4.36 -34.65
N THR A 619 -10.53 -4.69 -33.54
CA THR A 619 -11.33 -5.90 -33.40
C THR A 619 -12.61 -5.67 -34.20
N GLY A 620 -12.86 -6.50 -35.22
CA GLY A 620 -13.90 -6.31 -36.23
C GLY A 620 -15.36 -6.38 -35.75
N ASN A 621 -15.64 -6.04 -34.49
CA ASN A 621 -16.98 -6.04 -33.90
C ASN A 621 -17.39 -4.63 -33.44
N GLY A 622 -17.51 -3.73 -34.42
CA GLY A 622 -18.57 -2.70 -34.43
C GLY A 622 -18.45 -1.54 -33.44
N THR A 623 -18.59 -0.35 -34.00
CA THR A 623 -18.86 0.95 -33.37
C THR A 623 -20.22 1.02 -32.62
N ALA A 624 -20.72 -0.08 -32.06
CA ALA A 624 -22.05 -0.18 -31.47
C ALA A 624 -21.97 -0.09 -29.94
N ARG A 625 -22.67 0.90 -29.37
CA ARG A 625 -22.87 1.08 -27.93
C ARG A 625 -23.43 -0.22 -27.32
N ILE A 626 -22.85 -0.68 -26.21
CA ILE A 626 -23.35 -1.80 -25.41
C ILE A 626 -24.68 -1.36 -24.80
N THR A 627 -25.78 -1.85 -25.35
CA THR A 627 -27.14 -1.56 -24.85
C THR A 627 -27.64 -2.62 -23.89
N THR A 628 -26.99 -3.78 -23.83
CA THR A 628 -27.31 -4.87 -22.91
C THR A 628 -26.00 -5.44 -22.35
N PRO A 629 -25.78 -5.40 -21.02
CA PRO A 629 -24.61 -6.00 -20.38
C PRO A 629 -24.51 -7.49 -20.69
N ASN A 630 -23.28 -7.98 -20.87
CA ASN A 630 -23.05 -9.41 -21.04
C ASN A 630 -23.15 -10.14 -19.69
N THR A 631 -24.13 -11.05 -19.57
CA THR A 631 -24.40 -11.81 -18.33
C THR A 631 -23.23 -12.68 -17.88
N SER A 632 -22.37 -13.14 -18.80
CA SER A 632 -21.17 -13.92 -18.47
C SER A 632 -20.12 -13.10 -17.70
N CYS A 633 -20.21 -11.77 -17.74
CA CYS A 633 -19.21 -10.84 -17.18
C CYS A 633 -19.65 -10.19 -15.87
N PHE A 634 -20.77 -10.64 -15.31
CA PHE A 634 -21.17 -10.23 -13.97
C PHE A 634 -20.28 -10.89 -12.93
N ALA A 635 -19.90 -10.13 -11.92
CA ALA A 635 -18.83 -10.48 -11.01
C ALA A 635 -19.39 -10.87 -9.63
N ALA A 636 -19.93 -9.89 -8.89
CA ALA A 636 -20.57 -10.05 -7.58
C ALA A 636 -21.63 -8.96 -7.31
N PHE A 637 -22.40 -9.13 -6.23
CA PHE A 637 -23.36 -8.15 -5.75
C PHE A 637 -22.69 -7.01 -5.00
N MET A 638 -21.75 -7.34 -4.10
CA MET A 638 -21.05 -6.38 -3.25
C MET A 638 -19.69 -6.93 -2.83
N LEU A 639 -18.67 -6.07 -2.78
CA LEU A 639 -17.35 -6.50 -2.31
C LEU A 639 -17.31 -6.58 -0.79
N MET A 640 -17.78 -5.55 -0.09
CA MET A 640 -17.79 -5.52 1.37
C MET A 640 -19.05 -4.89 1.94
N HIS A 641 -19.62 -5.54 2.95
CA HIS A 641 -20.73 -5.04 3.77
C HIS A 641 -20.26 -4.87 5.22
N ILE A 642 -20.36 -3.67 5.79
CA ILE A 642 -20.19 -3.40 7.22
C ILE A 642 -21.59 -3.20 7.82
N GLY A 643 -22.05 -4.20 8.57
CA GLY A 643 -23.41 -4.24 9.12
C GLY A 643 -23.62 -3.28 10.28
N LYS A 644 -24.88 -3.14 10.69
CA LYS A 644 -25.37 -2.12 11.65
C LYS A 644 -24.68 -2.09 12.99
N THR A 645 -24.29 -3.26 13.49
CA THR A 645 -23.69 -3.41 14.82
C THR A 645 -22.17 -3.50 14.77
N ALA A 646 -21.54 -3.35 13.61
CA ALA A 646 -20.13 -3.64 13.45
C ALA A 646 -19.24 -2.48 13.92
N SER A 647 -18.12 -2.82 14.55
CA SER A 647 -16.94 -1.95 14.59
C SER A 647 -15.82 -2.67 13.85
N VAL A 648 -15.03 -1.94 13.06
CA VAL A 648 -13.96 -2.57 12.28
C VAL A 648 -12.79 -1.63 12.04
N TYR A 649 -11.59 -2.14 12.26
CA TYR A 649 -10.33 -1.51 11.88
C TYR A 649 -9.80 -2.13 10.58
N MET A 650 -9.60 -1.31 9.55
CA MET A 650 -9.18 -1.76 8.23
C MET A 650 -7.90 -1.04 7.83
N GLU A 651 -6.89 -1.81 7.40
CA GLU A 651 -5.63 -1.25 6.94
C GLU A 651 -5.14 -1.95 5.66
N ASN A 652 -4.78 -1.13 4.67
CA ASN A 652 -4.40 -1.60 3.33
C ASN A 652 -5.43 -2.59 2.76
N VAL A 653 -6.67 -2.15 2.60
CA VAL A 653 -7.75 -2.94 1.99
C VAL A 653 -8.04 -2.42 0.60
N TRP A 654 -7.98 -3.29 -0.41
CA TRP A 654 -8.24 -2.91 -1.80
C TRP A 654 -9.42 -3.72 -2.33
N ALA A 655 -10.55 -3.05 -2.55
CA ALA A 655 -11.78 -3.62 -3.09
C ALA A 655 -11.87 -3.36 -4.60
N TRP A 656 -11.24 -4.22 -5.41
CA TRP A 656 -11.05 -4.00 -6.84
C TRP A 656 -11.89 -4.94 -7.71
N THR A 657 -12.72 -4.34 -8.55
CA THR A 657 -13.31 -5.02 -9.71
C THR A 657 -12.40 -4.80 -10.90
N SER A 658 -11.94 -5.88 -11.54
CA SER A 658 -10.85 -5.74 -12.52
C SER A 658 -11.22 -4.90 -13.73
N ASP A 659 -10.41 -3.88 -14.02
CA ASP A 659 -10.47 -3.10 -15.26
C ASP A 659 -9.59 -3.70 -16.38
N HIS A 660 -8.62 -4.54 -16.00
CA HIS A 660 -7.75 -5.30 -16.91
C HIS A 660 -7.34 -6.67 -16.35
N ALA A 661 -6.87 -7.55 -17.23
CA ALA A 661 -6.31 -8.83 -16.85
C ALA A 661 -4.89 -8.68 -16.26
N LEU A 662 -4.65 -9.30 -15.12
CA LEU A 662 -3.34 -9.39 -14.43
C LEU A 662 -2.53 -10.61 -14.85
N ASP A 663 -3.14 -11.56 -15.53
CA ASP A 663 -2.43 -12.66 -16.17
C ASP A 663 -2.51 -12.48 -17.69
N ALA A 664 -1.46 -12.91 -18.40
CA ALA A 664 -1.35 -12.71 -19.85
C ALA A 664 -2.62 -13.18 -20.56
N PRO A 665 -3.15 -12.42 -21.56
CA PRO A 665 -2.45 -11.39 -22.34
C PRO A 665 -2.59 -9.93 -21.86
N PHE A 666 -3.04 -9.67 -20.62
CA PHE A 666 -3.11 -8.31 -20.04
C PHE A 666 -4.06 -7.31 -20.74
N ASN A 667 -5.09 -7.82 -21.44
CA ASN A 667 -6.09 -6.96 -22.08
C ASN A 667 -6.99 -6.28 -21.03
N ARG A 668 -7.56 -5.13 -21.38
CA ARG A 668 -8.68 -4.55 -20.62
C ARG A 668 -9.91 -5.45 -20.66
N VAL A 669 -10.68 -5.42 -19.58
CA VAL A 669 -11.93 -6.17 -19.44
C VAL A 669 -13.10 -5.24 -19.10
N THR A 670 -14.32 -5.71 -19.35
CA THR A 670 -15.58 -5.08 -18.96
C THR A 670 -16.28 -6.02 -17.99
N LEU A 671 -16.17 -5.73 -16.69
CA LEU A 671 -16.79 -6.52 -15.63
C LEU A 671 -17.85 -5.74 -14.88
N TYR A 672 -18.91 -6.43 -14.48
CA TYR A 672 -20.06 -5.85 -13.81
C TYR A 672 -20.12 -6.34 -12.36
N ASN A 673 -19.61 -5.54 -11.44
CA ASN A 673 -19.82 -5.70 -10.00
C ASN A 673 -20.71 -4.57 -9.50
N ALA A 674 -21.76 -4.86 -8.73
CA ALA A 674 -22.75 -3.82 -8.43
C ALA A 674 -22.20 -2.74 -7.48
N ARG A 675 -21.66 -3.17 -6.33
CA ARG A 675 -21.32 -2.29 -5.20
C ARG A 675 -19.91 -2.57 -4.67
N GLY A 676 -19.19 -1.52 -4.31
CA GLY A 676 -17.91 -1.63 -3.64
C GLY A 676 -18.06 -1.95 -2.15
N ILE A 677 -17.84 -0.93 -1.32
CA ILE A 677 -17.93 -0.99 0.13
C ILE A 677 -19.21 -0.26 0.57
N TYR A 678 -20.11 -1.00 1.22
CA TYR A 678 -21.32 -0.47 1.85
C TYR A 678 -21.18 -0.59 3.36
N ALA A 679 -21.44 0.50 4.07
CA ALA A 679 -21.45 0.53 5.52
C ALA A 679 -22.77 1.10 6.02
N GLU A 680 -23.34 0.42 7.00
CA GLU A 680 -24.53 0.87 7.74
C GLU A 680 -24.33 0.83 9.26
N SER A 681 -23.08 0.87 9.73
CA SER A 681 -22.76 0.77 11.15
C SER A 681 -23.32 1.95 11.95
N GLU A 682 -24.37 1.70 12.71
CA GLU A 682 -25.01 2.67 13.60
C GLU A 682 -24.15 2.92 14.85
N VAL A 683 -23.30 1.96 15.22
CA VAL A 683 -22.50 2.00 16.45
C VAL A 683 -21.07 2.50 16.22
N GLY A 684 -20.43 2.10 15.12
CA GLY A 684 -18.98 2.21 14.94
C GLY A 684 -18.20 1.66 16.14
N PRO A 685 -16.94 2.09 16.33
CA PRO A 685 -16.13 2.86 15.40
C PRO A 685 -15.71 2.06 14.15
N VAL A 686 -15.57 2.77 13.02
CA VAL A 686 -14.98 2.21 11.79
C VAL A 686 -13.75 3.03 11.41
N TRP A 687 -12.59 2.39 11.34
CA TRP A 687 -11.34 3.01 10.88
C TRP A 687 -10.90 2.42 9.55
N MET A 688 -10.65 3.28 8.57
CA MET A 688 -10.20 2.90 7.23
C MET A 688 -8.86 3.58 6.91
N TYR A 689 -7.77 2.82 7.00
CA TYR A 689 -6.42 3.27 6.70
C TYR A 689 -5.95 2.78 5.33
N GLY A 690 -5.80 3.69 4.37
CA GLY A 690 -5.37 3.39 3.01
C GLY A 690 -6.29 2.40 2.31
N VAL A 691 -7.61 2.65 2.38
CA VAL A 691 -8.62 1.79 1.77
C VAL A 691 -8.98 2.31 0.38
N ALA A 692 -9.02 1.42 -0.61
CA ALA A 692 -9.40 1.73 -1.99
C ALA A 692 -10.57 0.86 -2.43
N SER A 693 -11.50 1.43 -3.20
CA SER A 693 -12.64 0.72 -3.79
C SER A 693 -12.86 1.21 -5.22
N GLU A 694 -12.83 0.31 -6.20
CA GLU A 694 -12.70 0.71 -7.61
C GLU A 694 -13.56 -0.12 -8.55
N HIS A 695 -14.05 0.57 -9.58
CA HIS A 695 -14.74 0.02 -10.75
C HIS A 695 -16.04 -0.75 -10.47
N ASN A 696 -16.71 -0.40 -9.38
CA ASN A 696 -18.05 -0.87 -9.07
C ASN A 696 -19.11 -0.02 -9.77
N VAL A 697 -20.25 -0.62 -10.15
CA VAL A 697 -21.23 0.00 -11.05
C VAL A 697 -21.96 1.19 -10.42
N LEU A 698 -22.44 1.02 -9.19
CA LEU A 698 -23.34 1.97 -8.53
C LEU A 698 -22.56 2.96 -7.66
N TYR A 699 -21.66 2.45 -6.82
CA TYR A 699 -20.83 3.25 -5.96
C TYR A 699 -19.57 2.48 -5.53
N GLN A 700 -18.52 3.23 -5.23
CA GLN A 700 -17.30 2.68 -4.64
C GLN A 700 -17.40 2.63 -3.11
N TYR A 701 -17.86 3.72 -2.49
CA TYR A 701 -18.20 3.80 -1.07
C TYR A 701 -19.61 4.33 -0.87
N GLN A 702 -20.37 3.71 0.02
CA GLN A 702 -21.61 4.26 0.55
C GLN A 702 -21.69 4.04 2.06
N PHE A 703 -21.87 5.13 2.79
CA PHE A 703 -22.17 5.16 4.22
C PHE A 703 -23.63 5.58 4.38
N GLN A 704 -24.42 4.73 5.03
CA GLN A 704 -25.86 4.95 5.23
C GLN A 704 -26.18 4.80 6.71
N ASN A 705 -26.91 5.73 7.33
CA ASN A 705 -27.29 5.61 8.74
C ASN A 705 -26.09 5.28 9.65
N THR A 706 -24.90 5.72 9.24
CA THR A 706 -23.65 5.30 9.85
C THR A 706 -23.16 6.40 10.78
N SER A 707 -22.50 6.01 11.87
CA SER A 707 -21.82 6.95 12.76
C SER A 707 -20.41 6.51 13.14
N ASN A 708 -19.58 7.47 13.58
CA ASN A 708 -18.22 7.21 14.10
C ASN A 708 -17.30 6.55 13.08
N VAL A 709 -17.05 7.23 11.95
CA VAL A 709 -16.19 6.73 10.87
C VAL A 709 -14.97 7.63 10.70
N PHE A 710 -13.79 7.01 10.63
CA PHE A 710 -12.55 7.67 10.21
C PHE A 710 -12.01 7.00 8.94
N MET A 711 -11.68 7.80 7.92
CA MET A 711 -11.08 7.33 6.67
C MET A 711 -9.85 8.15 6.31
N ALA A 712 -8.69 7.51 6.04
CA ALA A 712 -7.45 8.16 5.61
C ALA A 712 -6.47 7.21 4.90
N VAL A 713 -6.07 7.42 3.65
CA VAL A 713 -6.85 8.07 2.59
C VAL A 713 -7.89 7.07 2.06
N GLY A 714 -9.01 7.60 1.57
CA GLY A 714 -9.90 6.85 0.66
C GLY A 714 -9.47 7.05 -0.79
N GLN A 715 -9.61 6.02 -1.64
CA GLN A 715 -9.34 6.15 -3.08
C GLN A 715 -10.38 5.42 -3.92
N THR A 716 -10.79 6.01 -5.06
CA THR A 716 -11.75 5.41 -5.99
C THR A 716 -11.48 5.68 -7.46
N GLU A 717 -11.89 4.74 -8.33
CA GLU A 717 -12.02 4.93 -9.77
C GLU A 717 -13.39 4.48 -10.29
N THR A 718 -14.00 5.28 -11.17
CA THR A 718 -15.22 4.89 -11.92
C THR A 718 -14.89 3.77 -12.93
N PRO A 719 -15.78 2.77 -13.17
CA PRO A 719 -15.55 1.75 -14.20
C PRO A 719 -15.36 2.36 -15.60
N TYR A 720 -14.33 1.91 -16.32
CA TYR A 720 -13.86 2.59 -17.54
C TYR A 720 -14.86 2.60 -18.70
N TYR A 721 -15.74 1.60 -18.75
CA TYR A 721 -16.78 1.49 -19.76
C TYR A 721 -17.91 2.49 -19.54
N GLN A 722 -18.14 3.00 -18.33
CA GLN A 722 -19.26 3.92 -18.09
C GLN A 722 -19.05 5.22 -18.90
N SER A 723 -20.06 5.74 -19.60
CA SER A 723 -21.50 5.44 -19.49
C SER A 723 -22.06 4.49 -20.56
N ASN A 724 -21.26 3.51 -20.97
CA ASN A 724 -21.61 2.47 -21.95
C ASN A 724 -21.47 1.04 -21.37
N PRO A 725 -22.52 0.50 -20.75
CA PRO A 725 -23.81 1.12 -20.44
C PRO A 725 -23.75 2.09 -19.23
N VAL A 726 -24.82 2.87 -19.03
CA VAL A 726 -25.03 3.68 -17.82
C VAL A 726 -25.27 2.79 -16.60
N ALA A 727 -25.00 3.30 -15.40
CA ALA A 727 -25.09 2.52 -14.16
C ALA A 727 -26.45 1.82 -13.96
N THR A 728 -27.56 2.52 -14.24
CA THR A 728 -28.94 2.01 -14.07
C THR A 728 -29.34 0.85 -15.00
N GLY A 729 -28.53 0.57 -16.04
CA GLY A 729 -28.84 -0.46 -17.03
C GLY A 729 -28.20 -1.82 -16.75
N ILE A 730 -27.50 -1.98 -15.63
CA ILE A 730 -26.64 -3.13 -15.36
C ILE A 730 -27.20 -4.02 -14.26
N PHE A 731 -27.49 -3.42 -13.10
CA PHE A 731 -28.12 -4.08 -11.96
C PHE A 731 -29.48 -3.44 -11.67
N PRO A 732 -30.46 -4.20 -11.16
CA PRO A 732 -31.66 -3.61 -10.61
C PRO A 732 -31.30 -2.75 -9.40
N VAL A 733 -31.98 -1.61 -9.25
CA VAL A 733 -31.91 -0.79 -8.03
C VAL A 733 -32.54 -1.58 -6.89
N ASP A 734 -31.80 -1.71 -5.80
CA ASP A 734 -32.26 -2.30 -4.56
C ASP A 734 -32.44 -1.21 -3.49
N ASN A 735 -33.69 -1.04 -3.03
CA ASN A 735 -34.02 -0.05 -2.01
C ASN A 735 -33.56 -0.47 -0.62
N GLU A 736 -33.32 -1.76 -0.36
CA GLU A 736 -32.81 -2.23 0.92
C GLU A 736 -31.39 -1.70 1.19
N PHE A 737 -30.58 -1.60 0.12
CA PHE A 737 -29.23 -1.03 0.16
C PHE A 737 -29.19 0.46 -0.24
N ASN A 738 -30.36 1.11 -0.35
CA ASN A 738 -30.55 2.50 -0.78
C ASN A 738 -29.69 2.88 -2.00
N ASP A 739 -29.76 2.03 -3.03
CA ASP A 739 -29.00 2.25 -4.25
C ASP A 739 -29.33 3.58 -4.92
N PRO A 740 -28.35 4.19 -5.61
CA PRO A 740 -28.61 5.40 -6.38
C PRO A 740 -29.61 5.12 -7.51
N THR A 741 -30.72 5.86 -7.52
CA THR A 741 -31.79 5.70 -8.53
C THR A 741 -31.52 6.49 -9.82
N TYR A 742 -30.70 7.54 -9.72
CA TYR A 742 -30.36 8.48 -10.80
C TYR A 742 -31.58 9.13 -11.47
N GLU A 743 -32.73 9.21 -10.79
CA GLU A 743 -33.98 9.73 -11.37
C GLU A 743 -33.88 11.21 -11.79
N THR A 744 -33.07 11.99 -11.07
CA THR A 744 -32.84 13.42 -11.36
C THR A 744 -31.81 13.64 -12.49
N CYS A 745 -31.05 12.62 -12.87
CA CYS A 745 -30.04 12.72 -13.91
C CYS A 745 -30.65 12.86 -15.29
N THR A 746 -30.18 13.85 -16.07
CA THR A 746 -30.60 14.03 -17.47
C THR A 746 -29.53 13.56 -18.46
N THR A 747 -28.26 13.56 -18.08
CA THR A 747 -27.10 13.22 -18.92
C THR A 747 -26.58 11.80 -18.66
N ALA A 748 -25.75 11.27 -19.56
CA ALA A 748 -25.09 9.98 -19.35
C ALA A 748 -23.92 10.09 -18.36
N SER A 749 -23.22 11.23 -18.34
CA SER A 749 -22.16 11.57 -17.37
C SER A 749 -22.68 11.73 -15.93
N CYS A 750 -23.97 12.02 -15.74
CA CYS A 750 -24.62 12.01 -14.42
C CYS A 750 -24.95 10.57 -13.95
N ARG A 751 -25.23 9.64 -14.87
CA ARG A 751 -25.59 8.24 -14.56
C ARG A 751 -24.36 7.34 -14.48
N LYS A 752 -23.37 7.77 -13.68
CA LYS A 752 -22.12 7.06 -13.42
C LYS A 752 -22.01 6.69 -11.94
N SER A 753 -21.15 5.73 -11.64
CA SER A 753 -20.88 5.30 -10.28
C SER A 753 -20.48 6.47 -9.40
N TRP A 754 -21.03 6.56 -8.20
CA TRP A 754 -20.53 7.48 -7.19
C TRP A 754 -19.16 7.04 -6.68
N GLY A 755 -18.29 8.00 -6.37
CA GLY A 755 -17.05 7.72 -5.64
C GLY A 755 -17.36 7.50 -4.16
N LEU A 756 -18.04 8.47 -3.56
CA LEU A 756 -18.41 8.44 -2.14
C LEU A 756 -19.82 8.98 -1.94
N ARG A 757 -20.68 8.21 -1.27
CA ARG A 757 -22.01 8.65 -0.80
C ARG A 757 -22.07 8.60 0.72
N ILE A 758 -22.54 9.67 1.35
CA ILE A 758 -22.76 9.78 2.78
C ILE A 758 -24.23 10.17 2.98
N LEU A 759 -25.04 9.24 3.47
CA LEU A 759 -26.49 9.33 3.50
C LEU A 759 -26.96 9.14 4.94
N GLU A 760 -27.77 10.07 5.45
CA GLU A 760 -28.38 9.96 6.79
C GLU A 760 -27.36 9.62 7.91
N SER A 761 -26.13 10.10 7.77
CA SER A 761 -24.99 9.67 8.61
C SER A 761 -24.48 10.82 9.49
N SER A 762 -23.73 10.48 10.54
CA SER A 762 -23.09 11.45 11.42
C SER A 762 -21.68 11.10 11.83
N ASP A 763 -20.96 12.07 12.43
CA ASP A 763 -19.71 11.83 13.15
C ASP A 763 -18.66 11.12 12.27
N MET A 764 -18.49 11.65 11.06
CA MET A 764 -17.64 11.08 10.02
C MET A 764 -16.51 12.04 9.64
N LEU A 765 -15.30 11.48 9.64
CA LEU A 765 -14.05 12.16 9.39
C LEU A 765 -13.35 11.55 8.17
N VAL A 766 -13.30 12.27 7.06
CA VAL A 766 -12.57 11.85 5.85
C VAL A 766 -11.31 12.70 5.72
N TYR A 767 -10.17 12.12 6.07
CA TYR A 767 -8.84 12.75 6.04
C TYR A 767 -8.05 12.28 4.81
N GLY A 768 -8.37 12.88 3.67
CA GLY A 768 -7.81 12.57 2.36
C GLY A 768 -8.70 11.62 1.58
N ALA A 769 -9.17 12.06 0.42
CA ALA A 769 -9.86 11.19 -0.53
C ALA A 769 -9.46 11.53 -1.97
N GLY A 770 -9.26 10.50 -2.79
CA GLY A 770 -8.85 10.60 -4.18
C GLY A 770 -9.88 9.93 -5.07
N LEU A 771 -10.74 10.72 -5.70
CA LEU A 771 -11.95 10.22 -6.37
C LEU A 771 -11.91 10.50 -7.87
N TYR A 772 -11.61 9.48 -8.68
CA TYR A 772 -11.18 9.67 -10.05
C TYR A 772 -12.18 9.13 -11.09
N SER A 773 -12.43 9.93 -12.12
CA SER A 773 -13.17 9.53 -13.32
C SER A 773 -12.31 9.82 -14.54
N PHE A 774 -11.59 8.79 -15.01
CA PHE A 774 -10.63 8.94 -16.11
C PHE A 774 -11.23 8.80 -17.50
N PHE A 775 -12.38 8.14 -17.61
CA PHE A 775 -12.90 7.64 -18.88
C PHE A 775 -14.36 8.01 -19.12
N GLU A 776 -14.68 8.15 -20.41
CA GLU A 776 -16.01 7.98 -20.97
C GLU A 776 -15.92 6.91 -22.05
N ASP A 777 -16.50 5.74 -21.80
CA ASP A 777 -16.51 4.61 -22.75
C ASP A 777 -15.08 4.27 -23.27
N TYR A 778 -14.16 4.02 -22.33
CA TYR A 778 -12.74 3.78 -22.56
C TYR A 778 -11.94 4.93 -23.22
N SER A 779 -12.56 6.07 -23.52
CA SER A 779 -11.87 7.28 -23.97
C SER A 779 -11.42 8.16 -22.81
N THR A 780 -10.14 8.54 -22.80
CA THR A 780 -9.59 9.47 -21.79
C THR A 780 -9.71 10.95 -22.17
N ASN A 781 -10.39 11.28 -23.28
CA ASN A 781 -10.43 12.67 -23.74
C ASN A 781 -11.04 13.61 -22.69
N CYS A 782 -12.13 13.16 -22.05
CA CYS A 782 -12.89 13.92 -21.07
C CYS A 782 -12.10 14.28 -19.79
N SER A 783 -11.11 13.49 -19.39
CA SER A 783 -10.37 13.71 -18.13
C SER A 783 -9.22 14.69 -18.31
N SER A 784 -8.76 14.87 -19.55
CA SER A 784 -7.76 15.88 -19.87
C SER A 784 -8.32 17.30 -19.67
N ARG A 785 -7.45 18.23 -19.26
CA ARG A 785 -7.83 19.65 -19.17
C ARG A 785 -8.31 20.21 -20.51
N ALA A 786 -7.71 19.77 -21.61
CA ALA A 786 -8.10 20.18 -22.96
C ALA A 786 -9.50 19.66 -23.34
N GLY A 787 -9.88 18.49 -22.83
CA GLY A 787 -11.21 17.91 -23.01
C GLY A 787 -12.26 18.40 -22.00
N GLY A 788 -11.89 19.28 -21.07
CA GLY A 788 -12.81 19.94 -20.15
C GLY A 788 -12.90 19.35 -18.75
N SER A 789 -12.20 18.24 -18.46
CA SER A 789 -12.26 17.54 -17.16
C SER A 789 -13.70 17.21 -16.73
N ASN A 790 -14.46 16.58 -17.62
CA ASN A 790 -15.92 16.39 -17.51
C ASN A 790 -16.37 14.95 -17.83
N CYS A 791 -15.54 13.95 -17.50
CA CYS A 791 -15.93 12.53 -17.66
C CYS A 791 -17.19 12.20 -16.86
N GLN A 792 -17.37 12.84 -15.72
CA GLN A 792 -18.48 12.57 -14.83
C GLN A 792 -19.04 13.86 -14.21
N GLU A 793 -20.35 13.90 -14.02
CA GLU A 793 -21.01 15.10 -13.53
C GLU A 793 -20.81 15.28 -12.02
N ASN A 794 -21.08 14.24 -11.23
CA ASN A 794 -21.04 14.29 -9.76
C ASN A 794 -20.19 13.13 -9.21
N MET A 795 -19.41 13.38 -8.15
CA MET A 795 -18.47 12.39 -7.60
C MET A 795 -18.71 12.02 -6.13
N LEU A 796 -18.95 13.02 -5.28
CA LEU A 796 -19.25 12.86 -3.86
C LEU A 796 -20.65 13.39 -3.57
N GLU A 797 -21.47 12.60 -2.89
CA GLU A 797 -22.80 12.99 -2.41
C GLU A 797 -22.84 12.98 -0.88
N ILE A 798 -23.36 14.05 -0.31
CA ILE A 798 -23.80 14.12 1.09
C ILE A 798 -25.29 14.44 1.09
N GLN A 799 -26.07 13.63 1.80
CA GLN A 799 -27.50 13.83 1.91
C GLN A 799 -27.95 13.61 3.35
N ASP A 800 -28.76 14.52 3.88
CA ASP A 800 -29.45 14.39 5.17
C ASP A 800 -28.50 14.00 6.34
N SER A 801 -27.26 14.49 6.30
CA SER A 801 -26.18 14.11 7.22
C SER A 801 -25.68 15.32 8.04
N THR A 802 -25.06 15.06 9.19
CA THR A 802 -24.57 16.10 10.13
C THR A 802 -23.22 15.72 10.73
N SER A 803 -22.44 16.63 11.32
CA SER A 803 -21.13 16.29 11.91
C SER A 803 -20.20 15.54 10.92
N ILE A 804 -20.12 16.04 9.68
CA ILE A 804 -19.27 15.48 8.62
C ILE A 804 -18.13 16.45 8.35
N SER A 805 -16.88 15.99 8.45
CA SER A 805 -15.72 16.78 8.01
C SER A 805 -14.96 16.05 6.92
N LEU A 806 -14.90 16.69 5.76
CA LEU A 806 -14.14 16.24 4.60
C LEU A 806 -12.90 17.11 4.46
N MET A 807 -11.73 16.54 4.70
CA MET A 807 -10.44 17.20 4.59
C MET A 807 -9.62 16.62 3.45
N ASN A 808 -8.96 17.48 2.68
CA ASN A 808 -8.11 17.12 1.56
C ASN A 808 -8.81 16.22 0.50
N ILE A 809 -9.92 16.70 -0.07
CA ILE A 809 -10.66 15.95 -1.10
C ILE A 809 -10.15 16.32 -2.47
N ASN A 810 -9.77 15.30 -3.23
CA ASN A 810 -9.14 15.39 -4.53
C ASN A 810 -9.97 14.63 -5.56
N THR A 811 -10.29 15.28 -6.69
CA THR A 811 -11.05 14.64 -7.78
C THR A 811 -10.37 14.80 -9.13
N ILE A 812 -10.58 13.86 -10.06
CA ILE A 812 -10.11 13.98 -11.44
C ILE A 812 -11.26 13.73 -12.41
N GLY A 813 -11.38 14.62 -13.41
CA GLY A 813 -12.30 14.43 -14.54
C GLY A 813 -13.77 14.60 -14.20
N VAL A 814 -14.07 15.40 -13.16
CA VAL A 814 -15.45 15.62 -12.70
C VAL A 814 -15.84 17.09 -12.74
N ILE A 815 -17.15 17.36 -12.88
CA ILE A 815 -17.69 18.73 -12.85
C ILE A 815 -17.91 19.18 -11.40
N ASN A 816 -18.71 18.41 -10.66
CA ASN A 816 -19.06 18.67 -9.27
C ASN A 816 -18.27 17.71 -8.37
N MET A 817 -17.39 18.28 -7.55
CA MET A 817 -16.61 17.54 -6.56
C MET A 817 -17.52 17.05 -5.44
N VAL A 818 -18.40 17.94 -4.93
CA VAL A 818 -19.34 17.68 -3.84
C VAL A 818 -20.73 18.14 -4.24
N THR A 819 -21.70 17.25 -4.05
CA THR A 819 -23.14 17.52 -4.10
C THR A 819 -23.70 17.39 -2.68
N LEU A 820 -24.41 18.41 -2.21
CA LEU A 820 -25.04 18.46 -0.89
C LEU A 820 -26.55 18.54 -1.08
N ASP A 821 -27.30 17.60 -0.51
CA ASP A 821 -28.77 17.53 -0.55
C ASP A 821 -29.34 17.67 -1.97
N GLY A 822 -28.70 17.01 -2.94
CA GLY A 822 -29.08 17.00 -4.35
C GLY A 822 -28.58 18.19 -5.17
N GLU A 823 -27.93 19.19 -4.56
CA GLU A 823 -27.45 20.40 -5.25
C GLU A 823 -25.91 20.46 -5.31
N PRO A 824 -25.31 20.89 -6.43
CA PRO A 824 -23.86 21.09 -6.53
C PRO A 824 -23.35 22.11 -5.50
N ALA A 825 -22.47 21.68 -4.60
CA ALA A 825 -21.89 22.53 -3.54
C ALA A 825 -20.45 22.96 -3.84
N VAL A 826 -19.66 22.11 -4.49
CA VAL A 826 -18.26 22.39 -4.84
C VAL A 826 -17.97 21.97 -6.27
N GLN A 827 -17.51 22.92 -7.11
CA GLN A 827 -17.14 22.65 -8.49
C GLN A 827 -15.62 22.46 -8.65
N ALA A 828 -15.22 21.56 -9.53
CA ALA A 828 -13.83 21.29 -9.85
C ALA A 828 -13.13 22.50 -10.49
N SER A 829 -13.86 23.30 -11.27
CA SER A 829 -13.33 24.52 -11.93
C SER A 829 -12.76 25.54 -10.94
N ASP A 830 -13.28 25.56 -9.71
CA ASP A 830 -12.82 26.47 -8.66
C ASP A 830 -11.58 25.94 -7.93
N ASN A 831 -11.27 24.65 -8.06
CA ASN A 831 -10.34 23.93 -7.18
C ASN A 831 -9.12 23.37 -7.92
N ARG A 832 -8.77 23.96 -9.06
CA ARG A 832 -7.68 23.48 -9.94
C ARG A 832 -6.35 23.35 -9.19
N ASN A 833 -5.81 22.13 -9.14
CA ASN A 833 -4.47 21.81 -8.63
C ASN A 833 -3.52 21.47 -9.79
N SER A 834 -2.39 20.78 -9.58
CA SER A 834 -1.39 20.40 -10.58
C SER A 834 -1.92 19.35 -11.55
N MET A 835 -2.61 18.33 -11.04
CA MET A 835 -3.30 17.30 -11.82
C MET A 835 -4.77 17.18 -11.40
N ALA A 836 -5.03 16.86 -10.13
CA ALA A 836 -6.38 16.81 -9.57
C ALA A 836 -6.99 18.21 -9.38
N ASP A 837 -8.25 18.22 -8.98
CA ASP A 837 -8.91 19.37 -8.37
C ASP A 837 -9.02 19.09 -6.87
N THR A 838 -8.68 20.06 -6.02
CA THR A 838 -8.52 19.85 -4.56
C THR A 838 -9.22 20.92 -3.74
N LEU A 839 -10.03 20.50 -2.78
CA LEU A 839 -10.51 21.36 -1.69
C LEU A 839 -9.81 20.96 -0.38
N ILE A 840 -9.50 21.94 0.47
CA ILE A 840 -8.84 21.66 1.76
C ILE A 840 -9.82 21.11 2.78
N ARG A 841 -11.04 21.66 2.82
CA ARG A 841 -12.02 21.33 3.84
C ARG A 841 -13.44 21.62 3.36
N PHE A 842 -14.38 20.74 3.70
CA PHE A 842 -15.82 20.92 3.59
C PHE A 842 -16.46 20.31 4.85
N ASP A 843 -17.21 21.11 5.60
CA ASP A 843 -17.85 20.68 6.84
C ASP A 843 -19.38 20.75 6.68
N VAL A 844 -20.08 19.74 7.18
CA VAL A 844 -21.52 19.75 7.44
C VAL A 844 -21.68 19.66 8.95
N VAL A 845 -22.20 20.73 9.56
CA VAL A 845 -22.32 20.85 11.02
C VAL A 845 -23.63 20.28 11.51
#